data_AF-A0A1B6HVN9-F1
#
_entry.id   AF-A0A1B6HVN9-F1
#
_cell.length_a   1.000
_cell.length_b   1.000
_cell.length_c   1.000
_cell.angle_alpha   90.00
_cell.angle_beta   90.00
_cell.angle_gamma   90.00
#
_symmetry.space_group_name_H-M   'P 1'
#
loop_
_entity.id
_entity.type
_entity.pdbx_description
1 polymer ?
#
loop_
_entity_poly.entity_id
_entity_poly.type
_entity_poly.pdbx_seq_one_letter_code
_entity_poly.pdbx_strand_id
1 'polypeptide(L)'
;MAAEKQKPNETSSVLVASVIYILMNKSYHISRNVRAQWFLHHVNSSITLSPSNNVPETETTELLVISVLPQDPPDEWSVETRHKYRYLVTASSNIIFLSEVYSTVYCLDLSPSISAVDIQHGEVMLDEILSVLDESLKGVVSPLTIPGSSFLFEPQIFVTVIVHTPFYTTPAQQVLVQGWQVTPENLVEFLAAIRKQLQLLEDTIADVAAVAYDQLEAVRIRQMESDRLVGGLFEESSEKQLQMSTSEIPMVSPDSGFINLLRYGMLALRLLPHSSLSNLVVVTDGVISLPDIHVLDLVLTQLRTNAVAVSFLHVGSQFHPHCAQGLVPYSELMQFISCATFGTYIPLSATRNYGHGGLNTHHEAFLTWSFKKGASVHELTTPVPRSGEWFVSNQNFYGNREPQLLVKKQTEDEMSASLTTVLCCRLHEGFMIKNINVKENQLELNLMLPWANHIYIEYVMSCEWPNPPNSSVRFSISIKAPYEFLHDITCLMKKQFESPYRQAVVTRFWLTIKTLAQSDLLLAHLDSFSNNSLSFTLPESIRSGMPLFYLPSNNGPPTLSSSDPSCPQFAHFWRPVCLLDPSVWHKWLHTHTLSLTLQHDLPLPRYLHMPSPNGRFQGLLCRHAAATLYNFLKDWTSFVLIENHTYLKFLSASETDKTPSWFYIVRVQLKAPCAVIHIAFLGGTPGKLRHQILEQLKEKISALTIPQRLTNKETSISRNQIDNFIENQTRSNVPCCILL
;
A
#
# COMPACT_ATOMS: atom_id res chain seq x y z
N MET A 1 3.86 -44.06 60.19
CA MET A 1 4.80 -44.02 59.06
C MET A 1 3.99 -43.92 57.77
N ALA A 2 3.61 -42.71 57.38
CA ALA A 2 2.99 -42.41 56.10
C ALA A 2 3.17 -40.90 55.88
N ALA A 3 4.36 -40.51 55.42
CA ALA A 3 4.67 -39.14 55.07
C ALA A 3 4.19 -38.87 53.65
N GLU A 4 3.63 -37.68 53.50
CA GLU A 4 2.89 -37.15 52.37
C GLU A 4 3.66 -37.21 51.04
N LYS A 5 2.94 -37.61 49.98
CA LYS A 5 3.32 -37.31 48.61
C LYS A 5 3.27 -35.79 48.41
N GLN A 6 4.44 -35.17 48.29
CA GLN A 6 4.59 -33.82 47.78
C GLN A 6 3.98 -33.74 46.37
N LYS A 7 2.93 -32.92 46.20
CA LYS A 7 2.53 -32.38 44.90
C LYS A 7 3.59 -31.33 44.49
N PRO A 8 4.08 -31.33 43.24
CA PRO A 8 4.89 -30.22 42.76
C PRO A 8 3.98 -28.99 42.61
N ASN A 9 4.25 -27.95 43.41
CA ASN A 9 3.66 -26.63 43.21
C ASN A 9 4.33 -25.98 41.98
N GLU A 10 3.77 -26.19 40.80
CA GLU A 10 4.01 -25.31 39.64
C GLU A 10 3.20 -24.02 39.82
N THR A 11 3.69 -23.10 40.64
CA THR A 11 3.20 -21.72 40.63
C THR A 11 3.89 -20.97 39.49
N SER A 12 3.41 -21.14 38.25
CA SER A 12 3.84 -20.29 37.13
C SER A 12 3.39 -18.85 37.43
N SER A 13 4.32 -17.97 37.81
CA SER A 13 3.99 -16.56 38.01
C SER A 13 3.59 -15.93 36.67
N VAL A 14 2.54 -15.11 36.72
CA VAL A 14 2.00 -14.40 35.55
C VAL A 14 2.66 -13.03 35.50
N LEU A 15 3.38 -12.74 34.43
CA LEU A 15 4.05 -11.45 34.19
C LEU A 15 3.27 -10.64 33.16
N VAL A 16 3.18 -9.33 33.32
CA VAL A 16 2.57 -8.46 32.31
C VAL A 16 3.54 -8.28 31.15
N ALA A 17 3.08 -8.54 29.93
CA ALA A 17 3.89 -8.38 28.72
C ALA A 17 4.03 -6.89 28.36
N SER A 18 5.26 -6.41 28.22
CA SER A 18 5.54 -5.08 27.65
C SER A 18 5.62 -5.12 26.13
N VAL A 19 6.45 -6.01 25.58
CA VAL A 19 6.68 -6.13 24.12
C VAL A 19 6.58 -7.58 23.68
N ILE A 20 5.84 -7.83 22.60
CA ILE A 20 5.62 -9.17 22.04
C ILE A 20 6.11 -9.17 20.59
N TYR A 21 7.04 -10.08 20.25
CA TYR A 21 7.55 -10.26 18.90
C TYR A 21 6.88 -11.45 18.22
N ILE A 22 6.30 -11.23 17.05
CA ILE A 22 5.53 -12.22 16.28
C ILE A 22 6.10 -12.34 14.87
N LEU A 23 6.40 -13.57 14.43
CA LEU A 23 6.77 -13.89 13.07
C LEU A 23 5.54 -14.18 12.21
N MET A 24 5.51 -13.58 11.03
CA MET A 24 4.50 -13.84 10.01
C MET A 24 4.93 -14.99 9.10
N ASN A 25 3.97 -15.83 8.72
CA ASN A 25 4.18 -16.90 7.75
C ASN A 25 4.75 -16.37 6.41
N LYS A 26 5.68 -17.15 5.84
CA LYS A 26 6.36 -16.88 4.56
C LYS A 26 5.48 -17.12 3.33
N SER A 27 4.54 -18.06 3.41
CA SER A 27 3.81 -18.59 2.25
C SER A 27 2.82 -17.62 1.60
N TYR A 28 2.25 -16.68 2.36
CA TYR A 28 1.34 -15.66 1.83
C TYR A 28 1.31 -14.38 2.64
N HIS A 29 0.82 -13.31 2.01
CA HIS A 29 0.70 -12.00 2.64
C HIS A 29 -0.34 -11.99 3.78
N ILE A 30 0.11 -11.59 4.98
CA ILE A 30 -0.74 -11.43 6.16
C ILE A 30 -1.24 -10.00 6.28
N SER A 31 -2.56 -9.82 6.20
CA SER A 31 -3.21 -8.51 6.25
C SER A 31 -3.17 -7.89 7.65
N ARG A 32 -3.28 -6.55 7.72
CA ARG A 32 -3.38 -5.79 8.98
C ARG A 32 -4.55 -6.24 9.85
N ASN A 33 -5.63 -6.70 9.23
CA ASN A 33 -6.80 -7.24 9.93
C ASN A 33 -6.47 -8.51 10.71
N VAL A 34 -5.77 -9.48 10.10
CA VAL A 34 -5.38 -10.73 10.79
C VAL A 34 -4.46 -10.42 11.98
N ARG A 35 -3.54 -9.47 11.82
CA ARG A 35 -2.68 -8.97 12.91
C ARG A 35 -3.52 -8.37 14.05
N ALA A 36 -4.57 -7.62 13.73
CA ALA A 36 -5.41 -6.96 14.72
C ALA A 36 -6.34 -7.95 15.42
N GLN A 37 -6.92 -8.90 14.68
CA GLN A 37 -7.71 -10.01 15.24
C GLN A 37 -6.88 -10.83 16.22
N TRP A 38 -5.63 -11.15 15.87
CA TRP A 38 -4.72 -11.84 16.79
C TRP A 38 -4.59 -11.07 18.11
N PHE A 39 -4.39 -9.74 18.05
CA PHE A 39 -4.31 -8.93 19.26
C PHE A 39 -5.62 -8.99 20.06
N LEU A 40 -6.77 -8.77 19.43
CA LEU A 40 -8.08 -8.80 20.09
C LEU A 40 -8.40 -10.13 20.77
N HIS A 41 -8.05 -11.26 20.13
CA HIS A 41 -8.23 -12.59 20.72
C HIS A 41 -7.32 -12.86 21.91
N HIS A 42 -6.16 -12.20 21.98
CA HIS A 42 -5.18 -12.41 23.04
C HIS A 42 -5.20 -11.32 24.12
N VAL A 43 -5.96 -10.24 23.94
CA VAL A 43 -6.10 -9.22 25.00
C VAL A 43 -6.73 -9.84 26.25
N ASN A 44 -6.11 -9.58 27.40
CA ASN A 44 -6.42 -10.14 28.72
C ASN A 44 -6.27 -11.67 28.81
N SER A 45 -5.59 -12.30 27.86
CA SER A 45 -5.25 -13.72 27.91
C SER A 45 -3.76 -13.92 28.21
N SER A 46 -3.42 -15.09 28.77
CA SER A 46 -2.05 -15.45 29.10
C SER A 46 -1.44 -16.33 28.01
N ILE A 47 -0.28 -15.95 27.48
CA ILE A 47 0.48 -16.71 26.48
C ILE A 47 1.64 -17.44 27.17
N THR A 48 1.94 -18.65 26.71
CA THR A 48 3.14 -19.41 27.10
C THR A 48 4.06 -19.56 25.89
N LEU A 49 5.36 -19.44 26.11
CA LEU A 49 6.37 -19.61 25.07
C LEU A 49 6.87 -21.05 25.02
N SER A 50 7.10 -21.56 23.81
CA SER A 50 7.80 -22.84 23.62
C SER A 50 9.28 -22.73 24.03
N PRO A 51 9.91 -23.82 24.49
CA PRO A 51 11.35 -23.85 24.77
C PRO A 51 12.15 -23.52 23.50
N SER A 52 13.25 -22.78 23.66
CA SER A 52 14.08 -22.16 22.61
C SER A 52 14.57 -23.09 21.48
N ASN A 53 14.57 -24.41 21.69
CA ASN A 53 15.12 -25.38 20.73
C ASN A 53 14.10 -25.90 19.71
N ASN A 54 12.81 -25.63 19.90
CA ASN A 54 11.74 -26.08 18.99
C ASN A 54 10.94 -24.86 18.55
N VAL A 55 11.52 -24.00 17.71
CA VAL A 55 10.71 -23.05 16.93
C VAL A 55 9.92 -23.91 15.93
N PRO A 56 8.58 -24.01 16.05
CA PRO A 56 7.78 -24.71 15.06
C PRO A 56 8.05 -24.11 13.69
N GLU A 57 8.17 -24.96 12.66
CA GLU A 57 8.28 -24.48 11.28
C GLU A 57 7.15 -23.49 11.00
N THR A 58 7.50 -22.33 10.43
CA THR A 58 6.60 -21.21 10.12
C THR A 58 5.43 -21.63 9.20
N GLU A 59 5.51 -22.82 8.60
CA GLU A 59 4.48 -23.40 7.73
C GLU A 59 3.19 -23.80 8.46
N THR A 60 3.27 -24.11 9.76
CA THR A 60 2.12 -24.69 10.49
C THR A 60 1.14 -23.65 11.05
N THR A 61 1.61 -22.46 11.39
CA THR A 61 0.81 -21.40 12.03
C THR A 61 0.91 -20.08 11.26
N GLU A 62 -0.20 -19.35 11.10
CA GLU A 62 -0.20 -18.05 10.39
C GLU A 62 0.65 -17.00 11.11
N LEU A 63 0.61 -16.97 12.45
CA LEU A 63 1.36 -16.03 13.31
C LEU A 63 2.02 -16.80 14.45
N LEU A 64 3.35 -16.67 14.56
CA LEU A 64 4.15 -17.38 15.54
C LEU A 64 4.76 -16.41 16.56
N VAL A 65 4.50 -16.61 17.86
CA VAL A 65 5.10 -15.79 18.91
C VAL A 65 6.54 -16.25 19.17
N ILE A 66 7.53 -15.40 18.87
CA ILE A 66 8.96 -15.71 19.04
C ILE A 66 9.44 -15.35 20.44
N SER A 67 9.10 -14.15 20.91
CA SER A 67 9.65 -13.55 22.12
C SER A 67 8.62 -12.67 22.82
N VAL A 68 8.67 -12.66 24.16
CA VAL A 68 7.88 -11.76 25.00
C VAL A 68 8.80 -11.15 26.05
N LEU A 69 8.83 -9.83 26.10
CA LEU A 69 9.49 -9.05 27.14
C LEU A 69 8.45 -8.69 28.21
N PRO A 70 8.71 -8.95 29.50
CA PRO A 70 7.86 -8.47 30.58
C PRO A 70 8.04 -6.95 30.81
N GLN A 71 7.05 -6.31 31.42
CA GLN A 71 7.14 -4.89 31.83
C GLN A 71 8.09 -4.71 33.01
N ASP A 72 7.94 -5.55 34.04
CA ASP A 72 8.81 -5.59 35.21
C ASP A 72 9.41 -7.01 35.32
N PRO A 73 10.61 -7.26 34.76
CA PRO A 73 11.26 -8.56 34.85
C PRO A 73 11.72 -8.83 36.30
N PRO A 74 11.37 -9.98 36.92
CA PRO A 74 12.00 -10.40 38.17
C PRO A 74 13.47 -10.80 37.94
N ASP A 75 14.31 -10.76 38.97
CA ASP A 75 15.75 -11.06 38.87
C ASP A 75 16.06 -12.48 38.34
N GLU A 76 15.13 -13.42 38.49
CA GLU A 76 15.22 -14.80 37.98
C GLU A 76 14.86 -14.93 36.48
N TRP A 77 14.33 -13.86 35.88
CA TRP A 77 13.94 -13.84 34.48
C TRP A 77 15.17 -13.70 33.59
N SER A 78 15.34 -14.68 32.69
CA SER A 78 16.37 -14.70 31.68
C SER A 78 15.81 -15.28 30.38
N VAL A 79 16.56 -15.11 29.29
CA VAL A 79 16.22 -15.69 27.98
C VAL A 79 16.04 -17.22 28.06
N GLU A 80 16.76 -17.89 28.96
CA GLU A 80 16.68 -19.33 29.16
C GLU A 80 15.47 -19.74 30.01
N THR A 81 15.11 -18.96 31.03
CA THR A 81 13.98 -19.26 31.94
C THR A 81 12.63 -18.78 31.43
N ARG A 82 12.59 -18.05 30.30
CA ARG A 82 11.39 -17.41 29.73
C ARG A 82 10.19 -18.35 29.50
N HIS A 83 10.44 -19.63 29.22
CA HIS A 83 9.41 -20.63 28.93
C HIS A 83 8.64 -21.09 30.18
N LYS A 84 9.16 -20.80 31.39
CA LYS A 84 8.56 -21.19 32.66
C LYS A 84 7.48 -20.20 33.14
N TYR A 85 7.44 -19.00 32.56
CA TYR A 85 6.52 -17.93 32.93
C TYR A 85 5.32 -17.86 31.97
N ARG A 86 4.19 -17.34 32.48
CA ARG A 86 3.01 -16.99 31.68
C ARG A 86 2.97 -15.49 31.49
N TYR A 87 2.73 -15.04 30.27
CA TYR A 87 2.72 -13.61 29.96
C TYR A 87 1.29 -13.14 29.68
N LEU A 88 0.78 -12.23 30.51
CA LEU A 88 -0.51 -11.59 30.33
C LEU A 88 -0.38 -10.48 29.29
N VAL A 89 -1.13 -10.58 28.20
CA VAL A 89 -1.22 -9.53 27.18
C VAL A 89 -2.27 -8.52 27.62
N THR A 90 -1.88 -7.25 27.72
CA THR A 90 -2.78 -6.15 28.09
C THR A 90 -2.93 -5.19 26.91
N ALA A 91 -3.88 -4.25 27.02
CA ALA A 91 -4.01 -3.15 26.06
C ALA A 91 -2.75 -2.27 25.97
N SER A 92 -1.95 -2.19 27.04
CA SER A 92 -0.69 -1.43 27.07
C SER A 92 0.47 -2.17 26.42
N SER A 93 0.40 -3.48 26.22
CA SER A 93 1.43 -4.26 25.50
C SER A 93 1.64 -3.73 24.08
N ASN A 94 2.89 -3.69 23.62
CA ASN A 94 3.29 -3.34 22.27
C ASN A 94 3.57 -4.61 21.46
N ILE A 95 2.89 -4.80 20.34
CA ILE A 95 3.07 -6.00 19.50
C ILE A 95 3.83 -5.61 18.25
N ILE A 96 4.96 -6.28 18.06
CA ILE A 96 5.86 -6.09 16.93
C ILE A 96 5.76 -7.32 16.03
N PHE A 97 5.40 -7.09 14.77
CA PHE A 97 5.33 -8.08 13.72
C PHE A 97 6.57 -8.02 12.84
N LEU A 98 7.13 -9.19 12.54
CA LEU A 98 8.30 -9.41 11.69
C LEU A 98 7.92 -10.30 10.51
N SER A 99 8.55 -10.10 9.36
CA SER A 99 8.38 -10.95 8.17
C SER A 99 9.69 -11.62 7.80
N GLU A 100 9.68 -12.76 7.13
CA GLU A 100 10.92 -13.33 6.60
C GLU A 100 11.33 -12.71 5.25
N VAL A 101 10.40 -12.05 4.55
CA VAL A 101 10.63 -11.46 3.22
C VAL A 101 10.21 -10.00 3.23
N TYR A 102 11.13 -9.11 2.88
CA TYR A 102 10.91 -7.66 2.79
C TYR A 102 11.15 -7.17 1.37
N SER A 103 10.26 -6.31 0.88
CA SER A 103 10.44 -5.61 -0.39
C SER A 103 10.66 -4.13 -0.09
N THR A 104 11.87 -3.63 -0.36
CA THR A 104 12.26 -2.25 -0.07
C THR A 104 12.67 -1.54 -1.35
N VAL A 105 12.10 -0.35 -1.60
CA VAL A 105 12.51 0.53 -2.69
C VAL A 105 13.10 1.80 -2.10
N TYR A 106 14.35 2.12 -2.46
CA TYR A 106 14.95 3.42 -2.18
C TYR A 106 14.71 4.35 -3.36
N CYS A 107 14.08 5.49 -3.12
CA CYS A 107 13.90 6.57 -4.07
C CYS A 107 14.83 7.71 -3.69
N LEU A 108 15.87 7.90 -4.50
CA LEU A 108 16.78 9.02 -4.35
C LEU A 108 16.19 10.21 -5.13
N ASP A 109 15.87 11.27 -4.39
CA ASP A 109 15.55 12.55 -5.01
C ASP A 109 16.87 13.14 -5.55
N LEU A 110 16.93 13.50 -6.84
CA LEU A 110 18.03 14.26 -7.45
C LEU A 110 17.44 15.50 -8.14
N SER A 111 16.59 16.21 -7.41
CA SER A 111 16.09 17.52 -7.81
C SER A 111 17.21 18.59 -7.73
N PRO A 112 17.06 19.73 -8.43
CA PRO A 112 18.06 20.81 -8.41
C PRO A 112 18.43 21.33 -7.02
N SER A 113 17.57 21.20 -6.01
CA SER A 113 17.86 21.66 -4.64
C SER A 113 18.98 20.85 -3.97
N ILE A 114 19.15 19.59 -4.38
CA ILE A 114 20.17 18.66 -3.88
C ILE A 114 21.56 18.95 -4.48
N SER A 115 21.65 19.79 -5.51
CA SER A 115 22.93 20.27 -6.00
C SER A 115 23.52 21.41 -5.14
N ALA A 116 22.83 21.80 -4.07
CA ALA A 116 23.32 22.81 -3.13
C ALA A 116 24.35 22.22 -2.14
N VAL A 117 25.13 23.12 -1.52
CA VAL A 117 26.07 22.79 -0.45
C VAL A 117 25.40 23.09 0.88
N ASP A 118 25.42 22.13 1.81
CA ASP A 118 24.97 22.39 3.17
C ASP A 118 25.97 23.30 3.87
N ILE A 119 25.55 24.52 4.19
CA ILE A 119 26.40 25.52 4.84
C ILE A 119 26.76 25.11 6.28
N GLN A 120 25.93 24.29 6.95
CA GLN A 120 26.19 23.90 8.34
C GLN A 120 27.20 22.76 8.44
N HIS A 121 27.04 21.70 7.64
CA HIS A 121 27.96 20.56 7.62
C HIS A 121 29.17 20.78 6.71
N GLY A 122 29.06 21.66 5.72
CA GLY A 122 30.11 21.94 4.73
C GLY A 122 30.27 20.84 3.68
N GLU A 123 29.29 19.95 3.55
CA GLU A 123 29.27 18.85 2.58
C GLU A 123 28.30 19.15 1.42
N VAL A 124 28.54 18.51 0.28
CA VAL A 124 27.62 18.58 -0.87
C VAL A 124 26.46 17.64 -0.58
N MET A 125 25.22 18.13 -0.72
CA MET A 125 24.01 17.36 -0.38
C MET A 125 23.89 16.04 -1.18
N LEU A 126 24.45 16.01 -2.40
CA LEU A 126 24.55 14.81 -3.23
C LEU A 126 25.42 13.71 -2.60
N ASP A 127 26.56 14.08 -2.02
CA ASP A 127 27.44 13.15 -1.31
C ASP A 127 26.79 12.66 -0.01
N GLU A 128 26.03 13.54 0.66
CA GLU A 128 25.25 13.16 1.85
C GLU A 128 24.17 12.12 1.53
N ILE A 129 23.49 12.18 0.37
CA ILE A 129 22.52 11.15 -0.05
C ILE A 129 23.18 9.78 -0.07
N LEU A 130 24.38 9.68 -0.65
CA LEU A 130 25.13 8.43 -0.70
C LEU A 130 25.53 7.95 0.69
N SER A 131 25.96 8.87 1.57
CA SER A 131 26.31 8.57 2.96
C SER A 131 25.11 8.02 3.73
N VAL A 132 23.96 8.70 3.64
CA VAL A 132 22.71 8.30 4.29
C VAL A 132 22.19 6.97 3.76
N LEU A 133 22.29 6.73 2.45
CA LEU A 133 21.93 5.45 1.84
C LEU A 133 22.83 4.31 2.37
N ASP A 134 24.14 4.56 2.46
CA ASP A 134 25.12 3.60 2.97
C ASP A 134 24.86 3.26 4.45
N GLU A 135 24.67 4.28 5.29
CA GLU A 135 24.31 4.11 6.71
C GLU A 135 23.00 3.32 6.88
N SER A 136 21.97 3.67 6.10
CA SER A 136 20.67 2.99 6.13
C SER A 136 20.77 1.53 5.72
N LEU A 137 21.48 1.22 4.63
CA LEU A 137 21.64 -0.17 4.16
C LEU A 137 22.48 -1.01 5.11
N LYS A 138 23.60 -0.47 5.61
CA LYS A 138 24.40 -1.11 6.68
C LYS A 138 23.54 -1.36 7.92
N GLY A 139 22.72 -0.39 8.28
CA GLY A 139 21.85 -0.46 9.44
C GLY A 139 20.73 -1.49 9.32
N VAL A 140 20.18 -1.71 8.12
CA VAL A 140 19.12 -2.70 7.85
C VAL A 140 19.67 -4.13 7.76
N VAL A 141 20.88 -4.29 7.24
CA VAL A 141 21.50 -5.59 6.96
C VAL A 141 22.28 -6.12 8.17
N SER A 142 22.53 -5.28 9.18
CA SER A 142 23.25 -5.69 10.39
C SER A 142 22.55 -6.85 11.11
N PRO A 143 23.32 -7.81 11.69
CA PRO A 143 22.74 -8.98 12.32
C PRO A 143 21.83 -8.59 13.48
N LEU A 144 20.58 -9.09 13.46
CA LEU A 144 19.57 -8.76 14.46
C LEU A 144 19.29 -9.98 15.35
N THR A 145 19.57 -9.87 16.63
CA THR A 145 19.05 -10.80 17.64
C THR A 145 17.77 -10.23 18.22
N ILE A 146 16.67 -10.99 18.16
CA ILE A 146 15.38 -10.50 18.64
C ILE A 146 15.44 -10.33 20.17
N PRO A 147 15.13 -9.13 20.70
CA PRO A 147 15.18 -8.88 22.14
C PRO A 147 14.33 -9.88 22.95
N GLY A 148 14.91 -10.41 24.04
CA GLY A 148 14.26 -11.43 24.87
C GLY A 148 14.34 -12.86 24.32
N SER A 149 15.14 -13.08 23.26
CA SER A 149 15.39 -14.40 22.69
C SER A 149 16.86 -14.55 22.26
N SER A 150 17.31 -15.79 22.08
CA SER A 150 18.57 -16.12 21.42
C SER A 150 18.39 -16.33 19.90
N PHE A 151 17.25 -15.92 19.35
CA PHE A 151 16.91 -16.13 17.95
C PHE A 151 17.61 -15.08 17.09
N LEU A 152 18.52 -15.54 16.24
CA LEU A 152 19.14 -14.73 15.19
C LEU A 152 18.15 -14.60 14.03
N PHE A 153 17.77 -13.38 13.71
CA PHE A 153 16.80 -13.06 12.67
C PHE A 153 17.52 -12.61 11.40
N GLU A 154 17.46 -13.44 10.37
CA GLU A 154 18.06 -13.21 9.05
C GLU A 154 16.98 -13.15 7.97
N PRO A 155 16.40 -11.97 7.71
CA PRO A 155 15.35 -11.82 6.71
C PRO A 155 15.92 -11.73 5.28
N GLN A 156 15.12 -12.16 4.30
CA GLN A 156 15.39 -11.94 2.88
C GLN A 156 14.91 -10.54 2.48
N ILE A 157 15.86 -9.63 2.24
CA ILE A 157 15.55 -8.23 1.90
C ILE A 157 15.84 -8.01 0.41
N PHE A 158 14.80 -7.82 -0.37
CA PHE A 158 14.91 -7.43 -1.78
C PHE A 158 14.90 -5.91 -1.90
N VAL A 159 15.97 -5.36 -2.48
CA VAL A 159 16.17 -3.92 -2.63
C VAL A 159 16.19 -3.52 -4.10
N THR A 160 15.44 -2.48 -4.42
CA THR A 160 15.52 -1.74 -5.70
C THR A 160 15.87 -0.29 -5.38
N VAL A 161 16.81 0.29 -6.11
CA VAL A 161 17.19 1.70 -5.96
C VAL A 161 16.84 2.43 -7.24
N ILE A 162 15.98 3.44 -7.11
CA ILE A 162 15.56 4.31 -8.20
C ILE A 162 15.95 5.75 -7.90
N VAL A 163 16.13 6.52 -8.97
CA VAL A 163 16.50 7.92 -8.92
C VAL A 163 15.44 8.74 -9.65
N HIS A 164 15.03 9.84 -9.02
CA HIS A 164 14.13 10.80 -9.63
C HIS A 164 14.90 12.05 -10.08
N THR A 165 14.96 12.26 -11.39
CA THR A 165 15.49 13.49 -12.01
C THR A 165 14.35 14.24 -12.71
N PRO A 166 14.21 15.56 -12.53
CA PRO A 166 13.12 16.34 -13.12
C PRO A 166 13.34 16.69 -14.60
N PHE A 167 14.47 16.36 -15.20
CA PHE A 167 14.75 16.62 -16.62
C PHE A 167 14.05 15.58 -17.51
N TYR A 168 13.25 16.02 -18.48
CA TYR A 168 12.62 15.11 -19.46
C TYR A 168 13.57 14.75 -20.62
N THR A 169 14.71 15.42 -20.75
CA THR A 169 15.70 15.15 -21.80
C THR A 169 16.54 13.93 -21.45
N THR A 170 16.47 12.90 -22.30
CA THR A 170 17.27 11.64 -22.38
C THR A 170 16.88 10.46 -21.45
N PRO A 171 17.15 9.20 -21.88
CA PRO A 171 16.78 7.98 -21.15
C PRO A 171 17.76 7.76 -20.00
N ALA A 172 17.86 8.74 -19.10
CA ALA A 172 18.58 8.60 -17.86
C ALA A 172 18.02 7.36 -17.17
N GLN A 173 18.89 6.40 -16.88
CA GLN A 173 18.51 5.15 -16.25
C GLN A 173 18.01 5.46 -14.83
N GLN A 174 16.69 5.67 -14.70
CA GLN A 174 16.04 5.98 -13.42
C GLN A 174 16.09 4.80 -12.43
N VAL A 175 16.57 3.63 -12.86
CA VAL A 175 16.69 2.42 -12.05
C VAL A 175 18.16 2.04 -11.95
N LEU A 176 18.80 2.36 -10.84
CA LEU A 176 20.22 2.02 -10.62
C LEU A 176 20.40 0.51 -10.44
N VAL A 177 19.55 -0.09 -9.61
CA VAL A 177 19.54 -1.53 -9.32
C VAL A 177 18.11 -2.00 -9.10
N GLN A 178 17.75 -3.18 -9.61
CA GLN A 178 16.42 -3.76 -9.49
C GLN A 178 16.46 -5.15 -8.85
N GLY A 179 15.69 -5.34 -7.78
CA GLY A 179 15.41 -6.67 -7.22
C GLY A 179 16.59 -7.42 -6.63
N TRP A 180 17.62 -6.72 -6.17
CA TRP A 180 18.81 -7.37 -5.61
C TRP A 180 18.52 -7.84 -4.18
N GLN A 181 18.81 -9.10 -3.87
CA GLN A 181 18.73 -9.62 -2.51
C GLN A 181 19.98 -9.21 -1.72
N VAL A 182 19.85 -8.28 -0.78
CA VAL A 182 20.99 -7.74 -0.03
C VAL A 182 21.27 -8.61 1.19
N THR A 183 22.55 -8.97 1.38
CA THR A 183 23.07 -9.75 2.51
C THR A 183 24.29 -9.03 3.11
N PRO A 184 24.71 -9.36 4.35
CA PRO A 184 25.88 -8.74 4.96
C PRO A 184 27.16 -8.92 4.14
N GLU A 185 27.26 -10.02 3.39
CA GLU A 185 28.42 -10.37 2.58
C GLU A 185 28.47 -9.60 1.25
N ASN A 186 27.32 -9.39 0.60
CA ASN A 186 27.25 -8.75 -0.73
C ASN A 186 27.05 -7.22 -0.69
N LEU A 187 26.86 -6.66 0.50
CA LEU A 187 26.55 -5.24 0.70
C LEU A 187 27.62 -4.32 0.06
N VAL A 188 28.89 -4.70 0.15
CA VAL A 188 30.00 -3.90 -0.41
C VAL A 188 29.92 -3.85 -1.94
N GLU A 189 29.64 -4.97 -2.60
CA GLU A 189 29.48 -5.03 -4.06
C GLU A 189 28.24 -4.28 -4.51
N PHE A 190 27.14 -4.41 -3.77
CA PHE A 190 25.88 -3.70 -4.04
C PHE A 190 26.06 -2.18 -3.96
N LEU A 191 26.71 -1.67 -2.91
CA LEU A 191 27.00 -0.25 -2.75
C LEU A 191 27.97 0.26 -3.83
N ALA A 192 28.98 -0.53 -4.19
CA ALA A 192 29.90 -0.18 -5.28
C ALA A 192 29.17 -0.08 -6.63
N ALA A 193 28.22 -0.97 -6.91
CA ALA A 193 27.39 -0.92 -8.10
C ALA A 193 26.52 0.34 -8.13
N ILE A 194 25.89 0.71 -7.02
CA ILE A 194 25.10 1.95 -6.90
C ILE A 194 25.96 3.17 -7.16
N ARG A 195 27.13 3.29 -6.50
CA ARG A 195 28.04 4.42 -6.69
C ARG A 195 28.47 4.57 -8.15
N LYS A 196 28.80 3.44 -8.82
CA LYS A 196 29.17 3.45 -10.24
C LYS A 196 28.01 3.91 -11.14
N GLN A 197 26.80 3.42 -10.90
CA GLN A 197 25.62 3.83 -11.68
C GLN A 197 25.25 5.29 -11.42
N LEU A 198 25.44 5.79 -10.19
CA LEU A 198 25.21 7.18 -9.86
C LEU A 198 26.23 8.10 -10.56
N GLN A 199 27.52 7.74 -10.57
CA GLN A 199 28.54 8.47 -11.32
C GLN A 199 28.23 8.55 -12.81
N LEU A 200 27.82 7.44 -13.43
CA LEU A 200 27.39 7.44 -14.83
C LEU A 200 26.18 8.35 -15.05
N LEU A 201 25.24 8.35 -14.11
CA LEU A 201 24.07 9.21 -14.17
C LEU A 201 24.47 10.69 -14.03
N GLU A 202 25.33 11.03 -13.07
CA GLU A 202 25.86 12.38 -12.88
C GLU A 202 26.57 12.89 -14.13
N ASP A 203 27.44 12.09 -14.74
CA ASP A 203 28.13 12.43 -16.00
C ASP A 203 27.11 12.72 -17.11
N THR A 204 26.07 11.88 -17.25
CA THR A 204 25.03 12.10 -18.27
C THR A 204 24.18 13.35 -17.98
N ILE A 205 23.89 13.64 -16.72
CA ILE A 205 23.16 14.84 -16.32
C ILE A 205 24.01 16.08 -16.60
N ALA A 206 25.31 16.03 -16.31
CA ALA A 206 26.24 17.13 -16.58
C ALA A 206 26.34 17.43 -18.08
N ASP A 207 26.47 16.40 -18.93
CA ASP A 207 26.49 16.54 -20.39
C ASP A 207 25.19 17.18 -20.92
N VAL A 208 24.04 16.70 -20.45
CA VAL A 208 22.72 17.20 -20.85
C VAL A 208 22.50 18.64 -20.36
N ALA A 209 22.90 18.93 -19.12
CA ALA A 209 22.82 20.27 -18.55
C ALA A 209 23.71 21.27 -19.30
N ALA A 210 24.92 20.86 -19.71
CA ALA A 210 25.82 21.68 -20.52
C ALA A 210 25.18 22.05 -21.87
N VAL A 211 24.62 21.05 -22.59
CA VAL A 211 23.92 21.29 -23.86
C VAL A 211 22.70 22.21 -23.67
N ALA A 212 21.94 22.00 -22.60
CA ALA A 212 20.79 22.84 -22.29
C ALA A 212 21.20 24.29 -21.96
N TYR A 213 22.32 24.47 -21.24
CA TYR A 213 22.85 25.79 -20.92
C TYR A 213 23.33 26.52 -22.18
N ASP A 214 24.04 25.85 -23.07
CA ASP A 214 24.49 26.41 -24.36
C ASP A 214 23.30 26.87 -25.23
N GLN A 215 22.21 26.09 -25.23
CA GLN A 215 20.97 26.46 -25.92
C GLN A 215 20.31 27.69 -25.30
N LEU A 216 20.22 27.76 -23.97
CA LEU A 216 19.68 28.92 -23.25
C LEU A 216 20.50 30.18 -23.53
N GLU A 217 21.83 30.07 -23.51
CA GLU A 217 22.71 31.20 -23.77
C GLU A 217 22.58 31.67 -25.24
N ALA A 218 22.46 30.75 -26.20
CA ALA A 218 22.21 31.10 -27.60
C ALA A 218 20.84 31.77 -27.82
N VAL A 219 19.83 31.44 -27.02
CA VAL A 219 18.52 32.13 -27.03
C VAL A 219 18.62 33.51 -26.38
N ARG A 220 19.32 33.62 -25.23
CA ARG A 220 19.54 34.88 -24.53
C ARG A 220 20.31 35.88 -25.41
N ILE A 221 21.36 35.43 -26.10
CA ILE A 221 22.11 36.26 -27.06
C ILE A 221 21.20 36.72 -28.20
N ARG A 222 20.38 35.83 -28.78
CA ARG A 222 19.40 36.21 -29.83
C ARG A 222 18.37 37.22 -29.33
N GLN A 223 17.91 37.11 -28.09
CA GLN A 223 17.01 38.10 -27.48
C GLN A 223 17.71 39.45 -27.30
N MET A 224 18.94 39.47 -26.80
CA MET A 224 19.73 40.71 -26.67
C MET A 224 20.03 41.38 -28.02
N GLU A 225 20.27 40.60 -29.08
CA GLU A 225 20.44 41.12 -30.44
C GLU A 225 19.14 41.69 -31.00
N SER A 226 18.01 41.02 -30.75
CA SER A 226 16.68 41.51 -31.12
C SER A 226 16.33 42.83 -30.41
N ASP A 227 16.61 42.93 -29.10
CA ASP A 227 16.38 44.15 -28.32
C ASP A 227 17.28 45.32 -28.80
N ARG A 228 18.51 45.02 -29.22
CA ARG A 228 19.42 46.01 -29.84
C ARG A 228 18.96 46.48 -31.22
N LEU A 229 18.32 45.61 -32.00
CA LEU A 229 17.84 45.92 -33.36
C LEU A 229 16.50 46.66 -33.37
N VAL A 230 15.63 46.42 -32.38
CA VAL A 230 14.25 46.96 -32.35
C VAL A 230 14.09 48.18 -31.43
N GLY A 231 15.07 48.48 -30.59
CA GLY A 231 15.23 49.78 -29.92
C GLY A 231 13.96 50.37 -29.32
N GLY A 232 13.47 49.84 -28.19
CA GLY A 232 12.61 50.54 -27.22
C GLY A 232 11.37 51.31 -27.71
N LEU A 233 10.84 51.06 -28.92
CA LEU A 233 9.75 51.84 -29.51
C LEU A 233 8.37 51.17 -29.46
N PHE A 234 8.29 49.94 -28.91
CA PHE A 234 7.03 49.24 -28.67
C PHE A 234 6.99 48.66 -27.25
N GLU A 235 6.99 49.54 -26.25
CA GLU A 235 6.85 49.19 -24.83
C GLU A 235 5.37 49.08 -24.42
N GLU A 236 4.56 48.31 -25.16
CA GLU A 236 3.11 48.16 -24.87
C GLU A 236 2.59 46.72 -24.97
N SER A 237 3.40 45.73 -24.58
CA SER A 237 2.94 44.33 -24.47
C SER A 237 3.66 43.54 -23.37
N SER A 238 3.69 44.09 -22.16
CA SER A 238 4.24 43.46 -20.96
C SER A 238 3.51 42.16 -20.55
N GLU A 239 2.35 41.83 -21.13
CA GLU A 239 1.64 40.57 -20.87
C GLU A 239 2.08 39.38 -21.75
N LYS A 240 2.66 39.63 -22.94
CA LYS A 240 3.12 38.54 -23.83
C LYS A 240 4.57 38.11 -23.59
N GLN A 241 5.41 38.96 -23.01
CA GLN A 241 6.80 38.60 -22.68
C GLN A 241 6.88 37.60 -21.51
N LEU A 242 5.92 37.61 -20.59
CA LEU A 242 5.83 36.61 -19.52
C LEU A 242 5.42 35.22 -20.03
N GLN A 243 4.70 35.12 -21.16
CA GLN A 243 4.24 33.83 -21.73
C GLN A 243 5.27 33.12 -22.62
N MET A 244 6.35 33.80 -23.05
CA MET A 244 7.47 33.16 -23.77
C MET A 244 8.67 32.82 -22.87
N SER A 245 8.54 33.00 -21.55
CA SER A 245 9.56 32.63 -20.57
C SER A 245 9.57 31.14 -20.20
N THR A 246 8.64 30.34 -20.74
CA THR A 246 8.68 28.88 -20.63
C THR A 246 9.70 28.33 -21.61
N SER A 247 10.95 28.31 -21.18
CA SER A 247 12.06 27.58 -21.79
C SER A 247 11.61 26.24 -22.39
N GLU A 248 11.92 26.00 -23.66
CA GLU A 248 11.75 24.72 -24.38
C GLU A 248 12.64 23.58 -23.84
N ILE A 249 13.17 23.70 -22.62
CA ILE A 249 13.75 22.56 -21.90
C ILE A 249 12.58 21.88 -21.21
N PRO A 250 12.21 20.66 -21.62
CA PRO A 250 11.18 19.96 -20.91
C PRO A 250 11.77 19.65 -19.51
N MET A 251 11.26 20.33 -18.49
CA MET A 251 11.46 20.03 -17.07
C MET A 251 10.11 19.73 -16.41
N VAL A 252 10.06 18.71 -15.56
CA VAL A 252 8.92 18.34 -14.73
C VAL A 252 8.66 19.50 -13.75
N SER A 253 7.40 19.94 -13.59
CA SER A 253 7.08 20.95 -12.59
C SER A 253 7.41 20.40 -11.18
N PRO A 254 7.90 21.22 -10.25
CA PRO A 254 8.27 20.74 -8.91
C PRO A 254 7.13 20.00 -8.21
N ASP A 255 5.88 20.47 -8.39
CA ASP A 255 4.68 19.86 -7.81
C ASP A 255 4.44 18.42 -8.30
N SER A 256 4.80 18.15 -9.55
CA SER A 256 4.65 16.82 -10.14
C SER A 256 5.85 15.92 -9.87
N GLY A 257 7.03 16.48 -9.60
CA GLY A 257 8.25 15.72 -9.29
C GLY A 257 8.07 14.80 -8.07
N PHE A 258 7.63 15.37 -6.94
CA PHE A 258 7.41 14.60 -5.71
C PHE A 258 6.35 13.50 -5.87
N ILE A 259 5.23 13.82 -6.52
CA ILE A 259 4.16 12.85 -6.78
C ILE A 259 4.64 11.73 -7.72
N ASN A 260 5.44 12.07 -8.73
CA ASN A 260 6.01 11.10 -9.65
C ASN A 260 7.01 10.18 -8.93
N LEU A 261 7.82 10.72 -8.01
CA LEU A 261 8.70 9.93 -7.15
C LEU A 261 7.93 8.84 -6.39
N LEU A 262 6.82 9.20 -5.73
CA LEU A 262 5.97 8.23 -5.04
C LEU A 262 5.34 7.19 -5.99
N ARG A 263 4.88 7.63 -7.17
CA ARG A 263 4.29 6.73 -8.19
C ARG A 263 5.30 5.75 -8.76
N TYR A 264 6.50 6.21 -9.09
CA TYR A 264 7.58 5.35 -9.59
C TYR A 264 8.02 4.35 -8.51
N GLY A 265 8.13 4.80 -7.25
CA GLY A 265 8.40 3.93 -6.11
C GLY A 265 7.36 2.82 -5.94
N MET A 266 6.07 3.16 -6.04
CA MET A 266 4.98 2.16 -6.00
C MET A 266 5.04 1.16 -7.16
N LEU A 267 5.43 1.62 -8.34
CA LEU A 267 5.56 0.76 -9.53
C LEU A 267 6.75 -0.20 -9.35
N ALA A 268 7.89 0.30 -8.88
CA ALA A 268 9.07 -0.50 -8.55
C ALA A 268 8.77 -1.56 -7.47
N LEU A 269 7.98 -1.21 -6.44
CA LEU A 269 7.55 -2.16 -5.41
C LEU A 269 6.72 -3.32 -5.98
N ARG A 270 5.88 -3.07 -6.99
CA ARG A 270 5.08 -4.12 -7.64
C ARG A 270 5.91 -5.09 -8.48
N LEU A 271 7.12 -4.70 -8.88
CA LEU A 271 8.04 -5.55 -9.63
C LEU A 271 8.90 -6.44 -8.70
N LEU A 272 8.90 -6.15 -7.40
CA LEU A 272 9.56 -7.00 -6.40
C LEU A 272 8.70 -8.21 -6.04
N PRO A 273 9.30 -9.29 -5.51
CA PRO A 273 8.56 -10.43 -5.00
C PRO A 273 7.47 -10.02 -3.99
N HIS A 274 6.37 -10.77 -3.96
CA HIS A 274 5.28 -10.54 -3.02
C HIS A 274 5.76 -10.73 -1.57
N SER A 275 5.71 -9.67 -0.78
CA SER A 275 6.09 -9.66 0.64
C SER A 275 4.93 -9.18 1.51
N SER A 276 4.98 -9.52 2.81
CA SER A 276 4.01 -9.03 3.80
C SER A 276 4.29 -7.58 4.26
N LEU A 277 5.50 -7.08 4.00
CA LEU A 277 5.96 -5.75 4.38
C LEU A 277 6.69 -5.11 3.19
N SER A 278 6.07 -4.05 2.66
CA SER A 278 6.59 -3.27 1.54
C SER A 278 6.96 -1.87 2.03
N ASN A 279 8.23 -1.51 1.86
CA ASN A 279 8.80 -0.25 2.33
C ASN A 279 9.23 0.61 1.15
N LEU A 280 8.77 1.85 1.13
CA LEU A 280 9.23 2.89 0.22
C LEU A 280 10.04 3.89 1.03
N VAL A 281 11.35 3.97 0.79
CA VAL A 281 12.27 4.88 1.49
C VAL A 281 12.64 6.01 0.55
N VAL A 282 12.22 7.23 0.86
CA VAL A 282 12.53 8.43 0.08
C VAL A 282 13.69 9.16 0.76
N VAL A 283 14.75 9.41 0.01
CA VAL A 283 15.92 10.18 0.46
C VAL A 283 15.86 11.54 -0.22
N THR A 284 15.67 12.60 0.56
CA THR A 284 15.41 13.96 0.05
C THR A 284 15.86 15.02 1.06
N ASP A 285 16.18 16.21 0.58
CA ASP A 285 16.45 17.42 1.37
C ASP A 285 15.16 18.08 1.90
N GLY A 286 14.00 17.53 1.55
CA GLY A 286 12.70 18.02 2.03
C GLY A 286 12.22 19.29 1.33
N VAL A 287 12.92 19.79 0.31
CA VAL A 287 12.48 20.95 -0.48
C VAL A 287 11.40 20.53 -1.46
N ILE A 288 10.19 20.34 -0.92
CA ILE A 288 9.04 19.81 -1.65
C ILE A 288 8.01 20.92 -1.80
N SER A 289 7.55 21.16 -3.03
CA SER A 289 6.42 22.07 -3.25
C SER A 289 5.09 21.42 -2.88
N LEU A 290 4.10 22.23 -2.47
CA LEU A 290 2.78 21.75 -2.09
C LEU A 290 2.07 21.10 -3.29
N PRO A 291 1.89 19.77 -3.32
CA PRO A 291 1.19 19.13 -4.43
C PRO A 291 -0.31 19.46 -4.39
N ASP A 292 -0.98 19.31 -5.53
CA ASP A 292 -2.44 19.36 -5.57
C ASP A 292 -3.03 18.35 -4.56
N ILE A 293 -3.86 18.88 -3.67
CA ILE A 293 -4.53 18.14 -2.59
C ILE A 293 -5.23 16.89 -3.13
N HIS A 294 -5.92 16.98 -4.26
CA HIS A 294 -6.68 15.86 -4.81
C HIS A 294 -5.77 14.74 -5.33
N VAL A 295 -4.63 15.13 -5.91
CA VAL A 295 -3.64 14.18 -6.43
C VAL A 295 -2.91 13.49 -5.29
N LEU A 296 -2.52 14.24 -4.26
CA LEU A 296 -1.88 13.68 -3.06
C LEU A 296 -2.82 12.69 -2.36
N ASP A 297 -4.10 13.00 -2.24
CA ASP A 297 -5.11 12.09 -1.66
C ASP A 297 -5.21 10.76 -2.40
N LEU A 298 -5.22 10.82 -3.73
CA LEU A 298 -5.30 9.63 -4.56
C LEU A 298 -4.07 8.74 -4.32
N VAL A 299 -2.87 9.32 -4.31
CA VAL A 299 -1.61 8.58 -4.09
C VAL A 299 -1.55 8.03 -2.66
N LEU A 300 -1.89 8.83 -1.65
CA LEU A 300 -1.95 8.37 -0.25
C LEU A 300 -2.95 7.25 -0.04
N THR A 301 -4.11 7.32 -0.71
CA THR A 301 -5.09 6.23 -0.66
C THR A 301 -4.50 4.98 -1.29
N GLN A 302 -3.86 5.06 -2.46
CA GLN A 302 -3.23 3.91 -3.09
C GLN A 302 -2.09 3.30 -2.25
N LEU A 303 -1.26 4.13 -1.60
CA LEU A 303 -0.20 3.68 -0.70
C LEU A 303 -0.77 2.90 0.48
N ARG A 304 -1.82 3.44 1.13
CA ARG A 304 -2.51 2.81 2.26
C ARG A 304 -3.16 1.49 1.86
N THR A 305 -3.84 1.47 0.72
CA THR A 305 -4.49 0.29 0.14
C THR A 305 -3.50 -0.84 -0.16
N ASN A 306 -2.36 -0.51 -0.77
CA ASN A 306 -1.32 -1.49 -1.08
C ASN A 306 -0.46 -1.86 0.15
N ALA A 307 -0.83 -1.35 1.34
CA ALA A 307 -0.11 -1.53 2.59
C ALA A 307 1.39 -1.13 2.54
N VAL A 308 1.74 -0.13 1.72
CA VAL A 308 3.10 0.38 1.57
C VAL A 308 3.40 1.38 2.69
N ALA A 309 4.49 1.17 3.42
CA ALA A 309 5.00 2.12 4.40
C ALA A 309 5.98 3.08 3.73
N VAL A 310 5.68 4.38 3.75
CA VAL A 310 6.57 5.42 3.19
C VAL A 310 7.40 6.03 4.31
N SER A 311 8.70 5.93 4.20
CA SER A 311 9.64 6.48 5.17
C SER A 311 10.53 7.51 4.50
N PHE A 312 10.91 8.55 5.25
CA PHE A 312 11.73 9.64 4.74
C PHE A 312 13.06 9.66 5.49
N LEU A 313 14.15 9.68 4.75
CA LEU A 313 15.48 9.99 5.24
C LEU A 313 15.77 11.44 4.82
N HIS A 314 15.81 12.34 5.80
CA HIS A 314 16.05 13.75 5.54
C HIS A 314 17.56 14.00 5.45
N VAL A 315 17.97 14.50 4.29
CA VAL A 315 19.35 14.89 3.97
C VAL A 315 19.53 16.39 4.23
N GLY A 316 20.72 16.78 4.65
CA GLY A 316 21.04 18.15 5.01
C GLY A 316 20.63 18.53 6.43
N SER A 317 21.17 19.68 6.83
CA SER A 317 20.87 20.31 8.09
C SER A 317 19.42 20.79 8.17
N GLN A 318 18.90 20.84 9.40
CA GLN A 318 17.58 21.41 9.62
C GLN A 318 17.58 22.91 9.34
N PHE A 319 16.38 23.44 9.07
CA PHE A 319 16.17 24.84 8.74
C PHE A 319 16.87 25.78 9.73
N HIS A 320 17.73 26.65 9.20
CA HIS A 320 18.33 27.75 9.93
C HIS A 320 18.15 29.05 9.15
N PRO A 321 17.60 30.12 9.74
CA PRO A 321 17.26 31.35 9.03
C PRO A 321 18.41 31.99 8.26
N HIS A 322 19.64 31.86 8.76
CA HIS A 322 20.84 32.40 8.11
C HIS A 322 21.41 31.52 7.00
N CYS A 323 20.96 30.27 6.89
CA CYS A 323 21.48 29.27 5.96
C CYS A 323 20.48 28.93 4.83
N ALA A 324 19.21 29.29 4.99
CA ALA A 324 18.15 28.76 4.15
C ALA A 324 18.09 29.30 2.71
N GLN A 325 18.68 30.45 2.35
CA GLN A 325 18.61 31.05 1.00
C GLN A 325 17.20 31.05 0.32
N GLY A 326 16.11 30.95 1.10
CA GLY A 326 14.73 30.79 0.60
C GLY A 326 14.23 29.34 0.40
N LEU A 327 15.10 28.33 0.55
CA LEU A 327 14.77 26.91 0.57
C LEU A 327 14.37 26.49 1.99
N VAL A 328 13.08 26.18 2.17
CA VAL A 328 12.55 25.72 3.46
C VAL A 328 12.13 24.26 3.34
N PRO A 329 12.74 23.33 4.11
CA PRO A 329 12.35 21.93 4.07
C PRO A 329 10.97 21.74 4.68
N TYR A 330 10.10 21.01 3.99
CA TYR A 330 8.74 20.70 4.44
C TYR A 330 8.73 19.43 5.31
N SER A 331 9.38 19.49 6.47
CA SER A 331 9.48 18.39 7.43
C SER A 331 8.12 17.88 7.90
N GLU A 332 7.16 18.76 8.16
CA GLU A 332 5.82 18.40 8.62
C GLU A 332 5.04 17.56 7.60
N LEU A 333 5.20 17.83 6.29
CA LEU A 333 4.57 17.04 5.23
C LEU A 333 5.17 15.63 5.16
N MET A 334 6.50 15.52 5.26
CA MET A 334 7.20 14.23 5.31
C MET A 334 6.79 13.41 6.53
N GLN A 335 6.68 14.06 7.70
CA GLN A 335 6.17 13.43 8.92
C GLN A 335 4.71 13.00 8.79
N PHE A 336 3.86 13.82 8.17
CA PHE A 336 2.47 13.49 7.91
C PHE A 336 2.34 12.26 6.99
N ILE A 337 3.04 12.23 5.85
CA ILE A 337 2.97 11.11 4.89
C ILE A 337 3.51 9.82 5.51
N SER A 338 4.62 9.90 6.25
CA SER A 338 5.17 8.73 6.94
C SER A 338 4.22 8.20 8.01
N CYS A 339 3.66 9.07 8.84
CA CYS A 339 2.65 8.70 9.85
C CYS A 339 1.40 8.08 9.21
N ALA A 340 0.85 8.70 8.16
CA ALA A 340 -0.34 8.23 7.45
C ALA A 340 -0.15 6.86 6.75
N THR A 341 1.09 6.44 6.51
CA THR A 341 1.43 5.19 5.83
C THR A 341 2.09 4.15 6.75
N PHE A 342 2.20 4.41 8.06
CA PHE A 342 2.94 3.58 9.04
C PHE A 342 4.45 3.47 8.77
N GLY A 343 5.05 4.44 8.07
CA GLY A 343 6.49 4.58 7.94
C GLY A 343 7.09 5.48 9.02
N THR A 344 8.35 5.88 8.81
CA THR A 344 9.10 6.70 9.77
C THR A 344 9.82 7.85 9.08
N TYR A 345 9.91 8.99 9.76
CA TYR A 345 10.76 10.11 9.37
C TYR A 345 12.02 10.10 10.23
N ILE A 346 13.18 9.94 9.59
CA ILE A 346 14.49 9.91 10.24
C ILE A 346 15.26 11.16 9.81
N PRO A 347 15.48 12.12 10.73
CA PRO A 347 16.38 13.24 10.47
C PRO A 347 17.84 12.78 10.51
N LEU A 348 18.73 13.44 9.74
CA LEU A 348 20.15 13.14 9.68
C LEU A 348 20.82 13.03 11.08
N SER A 349 20.45 13.91 12.02
CA SER A 349 20.99 13.88 13.40
C SER A 349 20.64 12.61 14.20
N ALA A 350 19.65 11.81 13.77
CA ALA A 350 19.14 10.66 14.51
C ALA A 350 19.77 9.31 14.12
N THR A 351 20.52 9.22 13.01
CA THR A 351 21.16 7.95 12.59
C THR A 351 22.23 7.45 13.56
N ARG A 352 22.67 8.26 14.53
CA ARG A 352 23.70 7.89 15.52
C ARG A 352 23.18 7.31 16.83
N ASN A 353 21.87 7.24 17.03
CA ASN A 353 21.31 6.69 18.28
C ASN A 353 20.99 5.20 18.11
N TYR A 354 21.67 4.34 18.87
CA TYR A 354 21.27 2.94 19.04
C TYR A 354 19.93 2.89 19.80
N GLY A 355 18.93 2.21 19.24
CA GLY A 355 17.59 2.14 19.80
C GLY A 355 17.52 1.42 21.14
N HIS A 356 16.38 1.59 21.83
CA HIS A 356 16.11 0.95 23.11
C HIS A 356 16.02 -0.58 22.93
N GLY A 357 16.78 -1.36 23.71
CA GLY A 357 16.64 -2.83 23.74
C GLY A 357 17.45 -3.61 22.68
N GLY A 358 18.45 -2.99 22.05
CA GLY A 358 19.40 -3.69 21.15
C GLY A 358 19.00 -3.70 19.66
N LEU A 359 17.85 -3.10 19.31
CA LEU A 359 17.46 -2.84 17.92
C LEU A 359 18.11 -1.55 17.42
N ASN A 360 18.61 -1.56 16.19
CA ASN A 360 19.04 -0.34 15.51
C ASN A 360 17.82 0.51 15.12
N THR A 361 17.99 1.83 15.03
CA THR A 361 16.96 2.76 14.52
C THR A 361 16.43 2.32 13.16
N HIS A 362 17.30 1.82 12.27
CA HIS A 362 16.89 1.29 10.97
C HIS A 362 16.11 -0.03 11.05
N HIS A 363 16.42 -0.89 12.02
CA HIS A 363 15.64 -2.12 12.26
C HIS A 363 14.24 -1.78 12.75
N GLU A 364 14.13 -0.85 13.71
CA GLU A 364 12.84 -0.38 14.20
C GLU A 364 12.07 0.39 13.12
N ALA A 365 12.75 1.11 12.23
CA ALA A 365 12.12 1.85 11.15
C ALA A 365 11.59 0.94 10.03
N PHE A 366 12.37 -0.03 9.56
CA PHE A 366 12.08 -0.74 8.31
C PHE A 366 11.69 -2.21 8.50
N LEU A 367 12.21 -2.88 9.54
CA LEU A 367 11.95 -4.30 9.74
C LEU A 367 10.75 -4.56 10.65
N THR A 368 10.48 -3.68 11.61
CA THR A 368 9.39 -3.86 12.56
C THR A 368 8.10 -3.17 12.09
N TRP A 369 6.98 -3.86 12.29
CA TRP A 369 5.64 -3.29 12.12
C TRP A 369 4.85 -3.40 13.43
N SER A 370 4.28 -2.30 13.92
CA SER A 370 3.43 -2.31 15.12
C SER A 370 2.26 -1.34 14.97
N PHE A 371 1.18 -1.61 15.71
CA PHE A 371 0.00 -0.73 15.75
C PHE A 371 0.31 0.62 16.38
N LYS A 372 1.21 0.65 17.38
CA LYS A 372 1.56 1.84 18.15
C LYS A 372 2.62 2.71 17.48
N LYS A 373 3.32 2.22 16.46
CA LYS A 373 4.33 2.99 15.69
C LYS A 373 3.76 4.28 15.11
N GLY A 374 2.52 4.25 14.59
CA GLY A 374 1.83 5.46 14.12
C GLY A 374 1.28 6.37 15.21
N ALA A 375 1.10 5.85 16.44
CA ALA A 375 0.66 6.62 17.60
C ALA A 375 1.84 7.28 18.35
N SER A 376 3.06 6.76 18.23
CA SER A 376 4.28 7.29 18.89
C SER A 376 4.77 8.61 18.31
N VAL A 377 4.42 8.95 17.06
CA VAL A 377 4.69 10.30 16.51
C VAL A 377 4.01 11.38 17.37
N HIS A 378 2.91 11.05 18.05
CA HIS A 378 2.25 11.96 18.99
C HIS A 378 3.09 12.25 20.25
N GLU A 379 4.07 11.42 20.61
CA GLU A 379 4.93 11.59 21.79
C GLU A 379 6.29 12.22 21.47
N LEU A 380 6.63 12.38 20.19
CA LEU A 380 7.77 13.20 19.74
C LEU A 380 7.49 14.71 19.79
N THR A 381 6.36 15.11 20.39
CA THR A 381 5.87 16.50 20.58
C THR A 381 6.30 17.12 21.92
N THR A 382 7.15 16.46 22.71
CA THR A 382 7.81 17.17 23.81
C THR A 382 8.84 18.17 23.24
N PRO A 383 8.85 19.43 23.71
CA PRO A 383 9.69 20.53 23.21
C PRO A 383 11.14 20.38 23.70
N VAL A 384 11.75 19.23 23.46
CA VAL A 384 13.20 19.11 23.55
C VAL A 384 13.70 19.43 22.15
N PRO A 385 14.30 20.60 21.90
CA PRO A 385 14.92 20.87 20.61
C PRO A 385 15.90 19.73 20.35
N ARG A 386 15.69 19.00 19.26
CA ARG A 386 16.64 17.97 18.86
C ARG A 386 17.98 18.66 18.55
N SER A 387 19.07 17.94 18.68
CA SER A 387 20.38 18.50 18.34
C SER A 387 20.37 18.93 16.86
N GLY A 388 20.49 20.24 16.63
CA GLY A 388 20.50 20.86 15.29
C GLY A 388 19.20 21.57 14.86
N GLU A 389 18.11 21.53 15.63
CA GLU A 389 16.91 22.32 15.28
C GLU A 389 17.07 23.77 15.76
N TRP A 390 16.85 24.73 14.86
CA TRP A 390 16.84 26.13 15.26
C TRP A 390 15.56 26.43 16.04
N PHE A 391 15.72 26.76 17.33
CA PHE A 391 14.61 27.11 18.22
C PHE A 391 14.69 28.58 18.63
N VAL A 392 13.58 29.31 18.51
CA VAL A 392 13.44 30.65 19.09
C VAL A 392 12.83 30.52 20.48
N SER A 393 13.60 30.82 21.52
CA SER A 393 13.13 30.79 22.91
C SER A 393 12.23 31.97 23.30
N ASN A 394 11.50 32.56 22.35
CA ASN A 394 10.64 33.71 22.62
C ASN A 394 9.21 33.27 22.86
N GLN A 395 8.77 33.33 24.12
CA GLN A 395 7.42 32.97 24.55
C GLN A 395 6.32 33.89 23.99
N ASN A 396 6.69 35.06 23.47
CA ASN A 396 5.77 36.04 22.88
C ASN A 396 5.51 35.82 21.38
N PHE A 397 6.28 34.94 20.72
CA PHE A 397 5.99 34.53 19.35
C PHE A 397 5.06 33.32 19.37
N TYR A 398 3.81 33.53 18.95
CA TYR A 398 2.79 32.49 18.86
C TYR A 398 3.17 31.35 17.90
N GLY A 399 4.08 31.59 16.94
CA GLY A 399 4.59 30.56 16.03
C GLY A 399 5.44 29.47 16.69
N ASN A 400 5.88 29.67 17.95
CA ASN A 400 6.68 28.69 18.69
C ASN A 400 5.85 27.68 19.47
N ARG A 401 4.53 27.84 19.53
CA ARG A 401 3.64 26.87 20.18
C ARG A 401 3.07 25.97 19.11
N GLU A 402 3.28 24.66 19.23
CA GLU A 402 2.51 23.70 18.44
C GLU A 402 1.02 24.06 18.53
N PRO A 403 0.29 24.04 17.41
CA PRO A 403 -1.11 24.46 17.39
C PRO A 403 -1.88 23.59 18.39
N GLN A 404 -2.54 24.23 19.35
CA GLN A 404 -3.39 23.51 20.30
C GLN A 404 -4.48 22.78 19.54
N LEU A 405 -4.40 21.45 19.56
CA LEU A 405 -5.36 20.58 18.88
C LEU A 405 -6.59 20.41 19.75
N LEU A 406 -7.72 20.91 19.27
CA LEU A 406 -9.02 20.78 19.92
C LEU A 406 -9.77 19.59 19.33
N VAL A 407 -10.59 18.92 20.15
CA VAL A 407 -11.40 17.79 19.73
C VAL A 407 -12.86 18.23 19.60
N LYS A 408 -13.47 17.95 18.45
CA LYS A 408 -14.91 18.16 18.21
C LYS A 408 -15.57 16.86 17.74
N LYS A 409 -16.58 16.40 18.49
CA LYS A 409 -17.47 15.29 18.08
C LYS A 409 -18.37 15.73 16.92
N GLN A 410 -18.46 14.91 15.88
CA GLN A 410 -19.23 15.20 14.65
C GLN A 410 -20.49 14.33 14.55
N THR A 411 -20.32 13.02 14.63
CA THR A 411 -21.41 12.05 14.48
C THR A 411 -21.30 10.93 15.50
N GLU A 412 -22.44 10.36 15.85
CA GLU A 412 -22.56 9.17 16.68
C GLU A 412 -23.75 8.37 16.14
N ASP A 413 -23.51 7.11 15.82
CA ASP A 413 -24.52 6.25 15.19
C ASP A 413 -24.23 4.77 15.51
N GLU A 414 -25.16 3.90 15.13
CA GLU A 414 -25.08 2.46 15.36
C GLU A 414 -25.16 1.69 14.03
N MET A 415 -24.26 0.74 13.85
CA MET A 415 -24.16 -0.06 12.63
C MET A 415 -24.43 -1.53 12.90
N SER A 416 -25.28 -2.14 12.06
CA SER A 416 -25.56 -3.59 12.08
C SER A 416 -24.50 -4.38 11.29
N ALA A 417 -23.27 -4.42 11.79
CA ALA A 417 -22.18 -5.19 11.19
C ALA A 417 -21.24 -5.74 12.27
N SER A 418 -20.57 -6.85 11.98
CA SER A 418 -19.59 -7.42 12.91
C SER A 418 -18.42 -6.47 13.18
N LEU A 419 -17.92 -6.43 14.41
CA LEU A 419 -16.74 -5.63 14.76
C LEU A 419 -15.53 -5.92 13.84
N THR A 420 -15.35 -7.20 13.51
CA THR A 420 -14.23 -7.67 12.69
C THR A 420 -14.26 -7.07 11.29
N THR A 421 -15.43 -7.08 10.64
CA THR A 421 -15.58 -6.58 9.26
C THR A 421 -15.44 -5.07 9.22
N VAL A 422 -15.96 -4.36 10.23
CA VAL A 422 -15.78 -2.91 10.34
C VAL A 422 -14.33 -2.53 10.62
N LEU A 423 -13.67 -3.21 11.56
CA LEU A 423 -12.25 -2.98 11.84
C LEU A 423 -11.40 -3.24 10.59
N CYS A 424 -11.67 -4.31 9.86
CA CYS A 424 -10.99 -4.62 8.59
C CYS A 424 -11.12 -3.47 7.59
N CYS A 425 -12.34 -2.95 7.39
CA CYS A 425 -12.60 -1.83 6.48
C CYS A 425 -11.82 -0.57 6.90
N ARG A 426 -11.84 -0.23 8.20
CA ARG A 426 -11.11 0.93 8.72
C ARG A 426 -9.60 0.82 8.58
N LEU A 427 -9.03 -0.36 8.84
CA LEU A 427 -7.60 -0.58 8.65
C LEU A 427 -7.18 -0.47 7.18
N HIS A 428 -8.06 -0.84 6.23
CA HIS A 428 -7.84 -0.67 4.79
C HIS A 428 -7.97 0.79 4.34
N GLU A 429 -8.89 1.56 4.93
CA GLU A 429 -9.01 3.02 4.72
C GLU A 429 -7.81 3.79 5.30
N GLY A 430 -7.02 3.16 6.17
CA GLY A 430 -5.79 3.71 6.75
C GLY A 430 -5.90 4.19 8.18
N PHE A 431 -6.99 3.86 8.87
CA PHE A 431 -7.09 4.13 10.30
C PHE A 431 -6.05 3.30 11.06
N MET A 432 -5.46 3.91 12.07
CA MET A 432 -4.48 3.33 12.97
C MET A 432 -5.15 3.02 14.31
N ILE A 433 -4.78 1.91 14.95
CA ILE A 433 -5.29 1.60 16.30
C ILE A 433 -4.46 2.41 17.30
N LYS A 434 -5.08 3.43 17.90
CA LYS A 434 -4.46 4.27 18.91
C LYS A 434 -4.47 3.52 20.25
N ASN A 435 -5.66 3.24 20.77
CA ASN A 435 -5.84 2.53 22.03
C ASN A 435 -6.94 1.47 21.92
N ILE A 436 -6.79 0.40 22.69
CA ILE A 436 -7.80 -0.62 22.92
C ILE A 436 -8.16 -0.56 24.40
N ASN A 437 -9.45 -0.51 24.73
CA ASN A 437 -9.90 -0.52 26.10
C ASN A 437 -10.96 -1.61 26.26
N VAL A 438 -10.70 -2.58 27.13
CA VAL A 438 -11.64 -3.65 27.45
C VAL A 438 -12.18 -3.38 28.84
N LYS A 439 -13.41 -2.88 28.91
CA LYS A 439 -14.20 -2.84 30.16
C LYS A 439 -14.97 -4.17 30.26
N GLU A 440 -15.34 -4.58 31.47
CA GLU A 440 -15.83 -5.94 31.80
C GLU A 440 -16.71 -6.63 30.75
N ASN A 441 -17.62 -5.90 30.10
CA ASN A 441 -18.50 -6.42 29.04
C ASN A 441 -18.52 -5.59 27.74
N GLN A 442 -17.62 -4.61 27.60
CA GLN A 442 -17.57 -3.70 26.45
C GLN A 442 -16.15 -3.47 25.97
N LEU A 443 -15.94 -3.70 24.68
CA LEU A 443 -14.71 -3.36 23.99
C LEU A 443 -14.86 -1.99 23.34
N GLU A 444 -13.95 -1.08 23.66
CA GLU A 444 -13.84 0.26 23.10
C GLU A 444 -12.52 0.35 22.31
N LEU A 445 -12.61 0.53 21.00
CA LEU A 445 -11.46 0.69 20.09
C LEU A 445 -11.37 2.14 19.63
N ASN A 446 -10.26 2.78 19.92
CA ASN A 446 -9.98 4.14 19.48
C ASN A 446 -9.09 4.08 18.24
N LEU A 447 -9.68 4.36 17.09
CA LEU A 447 -8.97 4.45 15.83
C LEU A 447 -8.65 5.92 15.50
N MET A 448 -7.55 6.16 14.79
CA MET A 448 -7.11 7.48 14.40
C MET A 448 -6.61 7.47 12.94
N LEU A 449 -7.08 8.42 12.14
CA LEU A 449 -6.63 8.64 10.78
C LEU A 449 -5.96 10.01 10.67
N PRO A 450 -4.66 10.09 10.36
CA PRO A 450 -4.00 11.33 9.96
C PRO A 450 -4.58 11.75 8.60
N TRP A 451 -5.38 12.82 8.59
CA TRP A 451 -6.09 13.26 7.39
C TRP A 451 -5.35 14.39 6.65
N ALA A 452 -4.77 15.31 7.42
CA ALA A 452 -3.84 16.31 6.94
C ALA A 452 -2.84 16.64 8.06
N ASN A 453 -1.86 17.49 7.75
CA ASN A 453 -0.92 17.97 8.75
C ASN A 453 -1.67 18.56 9.96
N HIS A 454 -1.34 18.11 11.16
CA HIS A 454 -2.01 18.46 12.42
C HIS A 454 -3.54 18.22 12.48
N ILE A 455 -4.14 17.51 11.52
CA ILE A 455 -5.58 17.23 11.48
C ILE A 455 -5.81 15.72 11.47
N TYR A 456 -6.51 15.23 12.51
CA TYR A 456 -6.78 13.82 12.72
C TYR A 456 -8.27 13.55 12.82
N ILE A 457 -8.72 12.44 12.24
CA ILE A 457 -10.08 11.92 12.41
C ILE A 457 -9.99 10.76 13.39
N GLU A 458 -10.58 10.92 14.57
CA GLU A 458 -10.72 9.88 15.58
C GLU A 458 -12.04 9.15 15.37
N TYR A 459 -11.97 7.82 15.26
CA TYR A 459 -13.13 6.94 15.08
C TYR A 459 -13.16 5.96 16.25
N VAL A 460 -14.08 6.18 17.18
CA VAL A 460 -14.23 5.36 18.39
C VAL A 460 -15.33 4.34 18.14
N MET A 461 -15.00 3.07 18.31
CA MET A 461 -15.92 1.94 18.16
C MET A 461 -16.19 1.32 19.52
N SER A 462 -17.44 1.00 19.79
CA SER A 462 -17.86 0.32 21.01
C SER A 462 -18.78 -0.84 20.68
N CYS A 463 -18.48 -2.02 21.23
CA CYS A 463 -19.33 -3.20 21.09
C CYS A 463 -19.36 -3.99 22.40
N GLU A 464 -20.36 -4.85 22.55
CA GLU A 464 -20.37 -5.85 23.61
C GLU A 464 -19.27 -6.89 23.34
N TRP A 465 -18.57 -7.30 24.40
CA TRP A 465 -17.44 -8.21 24.31
C TRP A 465 -17.51 -9.29 25.38
N PRO A 466 -17.42 -10.59 25.03
CA PRO A 466 -17.18 -11.17 23.69
C PRO A 466 -18.37 -11.01 22.72
N ASN A 467 -18.08 -10.89 21.42
CA ASN A 467 -19.05 -10.48 20.40
C ASN A 467 -20.18 -11.51 20.15
N PRO A 468 -21.47 -11.22 20.46
CA PRO A 468 -22.58 -12.09 20.07
C PRO A 468 -22.83 -12.06 18.55
N PRO A 469 -23.46 -13.10 17.95
CA PRO A 469 -23.62 -13.24 16.50
C PRO A 469 -24.55 -12.18 15.84
N ASN A 470 -25.30 -11.40 16.62
CA ASN A 470 -26.17 -10.30 16.15
C ASN A 470 -25.79 -8.96 16.76
N SER A 471 -24.53 -8.75 17.12
CA SER A 471 -24.10 -7.49 17.70
C SER A 471 -24.13 -6.35 16.68
N SER A 472 -24.64 -5.22 17.14
CA SER A 472 -24.43 -3.93 16.53
C SER A 472 -23.17 -3.28 17.11
N VAL A 473 -22.51 -2.47 16.29
CA VAL A 473 -21.33 -1.70 16.68
C VAL A 473 -21.74 -0.24 16.75
N ARG A 474 -21.65 0.35 17.94
CA ARG A 474 -21.85 1.78 18.15
C ARG A 474 -20.55 2.51 17.85
N PHE A 475 -20.61 3.53 17.01
CA PHE A 475 -19.42 4.30 16.65
C PHE A 475 -19.63 5.79 16.83
N SER A 476 -18.54 6.51 17.10
CA SER A 476 -18.53 7.97 17.11
C SER A 476 -17.32 8.52 16.38
N ILE A 477 -17.55 9.59 15.61
CA ILE A 477 -16.52 10.26 14.82
C ILE A 477 -16.23 11.61 15.46
N SER A 478 -14.97 11.83 15.81
CA SER A 478 -14.47 13.10 16.35
C SER A 478 -13.32 13.61 15.49
N ILE A 479 -13.16 14.92 15.38
CA ILE A 479 -12.04 15.56 14.69
C ILE A 479 -11.15 16.19 15.72
N LYS A 480 -9.85 15.93 15.63
CA LYS A 480 -8.81 16.62 16.39
C LYS A 480 -8.02 17.53 15.45
N ALA A 481 -8.16 18.84 15.61
CA ALA A 481 -7.58 19.83 14.70
C ALA A 481 -7.32 21.20 15.37
N PRO A 482 -6.52 22.08 14.74
CA PRO A 482 -6.36 23.46 15.20
C PRO A 482 -7.69 24.24 15.17
N TYR A 483 -7.80 25.24 16.04
CA TYR A 483 -9.02 26.07 16.15
C TYR A 483 -9.43 26.71 14.82
N GLU A 484 -8.48 27.19 14.01
CA GLU A 484 -8.76 27.83 12.72
C GLU A 484 -9.52 26.91 11.76
N PHE A 485 -9.05 25.66 11.63
CA PHE A 485 -9.69 24.66 10.79
C PHE A 485 -11.07 24.28 11.34
N LEU A 486 -11.19 24.10 12.66
CA LEU A 486 -12.48 23.81 13.28
C LEU A 486 -13.48 24.95 13.04
N HIS A 487 -13.06 26.20 13.21
CA HIS A 487 -13.89 27.36 12.95
C HIS A 487 -14.38 27.40 11.49
N ASP A 488 -13.51 27.05 10.53
CA ASP A 488 -13.85 26.98 9.11
C ASP A 488 -14.94 25.94 8.83
N ILE A 489 -14.79 24.74 9.37
CA ILE A 489 -15.78 23.67 9.15
C ILE A 489 -17.06 23.85 9.97
N THR A 490 -17.09 24.69 11.01
CA THR A 490 -18.29 24.85 11.85
C THR A 490 -19.04 26.15 11.60
N CYS A 491 -18.33 27.27 11.58
CA CYS A 491 -18.93 28.60 11.60
C CYS A 491 -19.06 29.18 10.19
N LEU A 492 -18.16 28.80 9.27
CA LEU A 492 -18.08 29.36 7.92
C LEU A 492 -18.65 28.44 6.84
N MET A 493 -19.33 27.34 7.19
CA MET A 493 -19.89 26.36 6.23
C MET A 493 -20.75 26.96 5.10
N LYS A 494 -21.40 28.10 5.34
CA LYS A 494 -22.29 28.77 4.39
C LYS A 494 -21.65 29.95 3.64
N LYS A 495 -20.40 30.34 3.98
CA LYS A 495 -19.70 31.46 3.36
C LYS A 495 -18.64 30.95 2.38
N GLN A 496 -18.51 31.60 1.24
CA GLN A 496 -17.38 31.35 0.33
C GLN A 496 -16.12 31.95 0.95
N PHE A 497 -15.02 31.22 0.89
CA PHE A 497 -13.71 31.69 1.34
C PHE A 497 -13.04 32.48 0.22
N GLU A 498 -12.26 33.51 0.55
CA GLU A 498 -11.47 34.25 -0.45
C GLU A 498 -10.33 33.41 -1.02
N SER A 499 -9.81 32.47 -0.23
CA SER A 499 -8.76 31.54 -0.68
C SER A 499 -9.36 30.26 -1.28
N PRO A 500 -9.05 29.93 -2.55
CA PRO A 500 -9.53 28.70 -3.18
C PRO A 500 -8.97 27.45 -2.51
N TYR A 501 -7.73 27.51 -1.99
CA TYR A 501 -7.11 26.40 -1.27
C TYR A 501 -7.90 26.05 0.00
N ARG A 502 -8.24 27.05 0.83
CA ARG A 502 -9.03 26.82 2.05
C ARG A 502 -10.40 26.21 1.74
N GLN A 503 -11.07 26.70 0.69
CA GLN A 503 -12.34 26.15 0.25
C GLN A 503 -12.21 24.69 -0.23
N ALA A 504 -11.14 24.37 -0.95
CA ALA A 504 -10.84 23.00 -1.39
C ALA A 504 -10.64 22.05 -0.20
N VAL A 505 -9.89 22.47 0.83
CA VAL A 505 -9.65 21.68 2.04
C VAL A 505 -10.96 21.41 2.81
N VAL A 506 -11.81 22.43 3.00
CA VAL A 506 -13.12 22.24 3.67
C VAL A 506 -14.04 21.32 2.85
N THR A 507 -14.08 21.50 1.54
CA THR A 507 -14.89 20.65 0.64
C THR A 507 -14.42 19.19 0.69
N ARG A 508 -13.11 18.97 0.64
CA ARG A 508 -12.47 17.65 0.79
C ARG A 508 -12.82 17.00 2.12
N PHE A 509 -12.84 17.76 3.21
CA PHE A 509 -13.19 17.24 4.53
C PHE A 509 -14.61 16.66 4.56
N TRP A 510 -15.59 17.43 4.09
CA TRP A 510 -16.99 16.99 4.05
C TRP A 510 -17.21 15.83 3.07
N LEU A 511 -16.49 15.81 1.95
CA LEU A 511 -16.48 14.68 1.03
C LEU A 511 -15.91 13.42 1.69
N THR A 512 -14.89 13.54 2.54
CA THR A 512 -14.31 12.43 3.30
C THR A 512 -15.34 11.84 4.27
N ILE A 513 -16.01 12.68 5.08
CA ILE A 513 -17.05 12.22 6.02
C ILE A 513 -18.24 11.57 5.29
N LYS A 514 -18.67 12.16 4.16
CA LYS A 514 -19.74 11.57 3.33
C LYS A 514 -19.34 10.22 2.75
N THR A 515 -18.11 10.11 2.24
CA THR A 515 -17.58 8.84 1.70
C THR A 515 -17.49 7.78 2.78
N LEU A 516 -17.11 8.15 4.00
CA LEU A 516 -17.07 7.27 5.16
C LEU A 516 -18.47 6.76 5.52
N ALA A 517 -19.47 7.64 5.59
CA ALA A 517 -20.86 7.23 5.84
C ALA A 517 -21.44 6.32 4.74
N GLN A 518 -21.11 6.57 3.47
CA GLN A 518 -21.49 5.69 2.35
C GLN A 518 -20.79 4.33 2.41
N SER A 519 -19.52 4.31 2.85
CA SER A 519 -18.75 3.10 3.08
C SER A 519 -19.42 2.20 4.12
N ASP A 520 -19.94 2.81 5.18
CA ASP A 520 -20.57 2.10 6.30
C ASP A 520 -21.90 1.47 5.90
N LEU A 521 -22.70 2.20 5.10
CA LEU A 521 -23.95 1.67 4.56
C LEU A 521 -23.71 0.44 3.68
N LEU A 522 -22.68 0.48 2.82
CA LEU A 522 -22.33 -0.65 1.96
C LEU A 522 -21.75 -1.81 2.78
N LEU A 523 -20.95 -1.51 3.81
CA LEU A 523 -20.40 -2.52 4.69
C LEU A 523 -21.50 -3.29 5.43
N ALA A 524 -22.45 -2.57 6.04
CA ALA A 524 -23.61 -3.19 6.70
C ALA A 524 -24.44 -4.04 5.72
N HIS A 525 -24.58 -3.57 4.47
CA HIS A 525 -25.22 -4.34 3.42
C HIS A 525 -24.45 -5.64 3.09
N LEU A 526 -23.12 -5.60 2.95
CA LEU A 526 -22.30 -6.79 2.68
C LEU A 526 -22.29 -7.79 3.84
N ASP A 527 -22.21 -7.31 5.08
CA ASP A 527 -22.21 -8.13 6.29
C ASP A 527 -23.56 -8.85 6.49
N SER A 528 -24.66 -8.24 6.01
CA SER A 528 -26.00 -8.86 6.04
C SER A 528 -26.14 -10.15 5.20
N PHE A 529 -25.14 -10.49 4.38
CA PHE A 529 -25.13 -11.69 3.53
C PHE A 529 -25.41 -12.98 4.32
N SER A 530 -24.68 -13.22 5.41
CA SER A 530 -24.83 -14.45 6.21
C SER A 530 -26.19 -14.55 6.89
N ASN A 531 -26.82 -13.41 7.18
CA ASN A 531 -28.09 -13.33 7.88
C ASN A 531 -29.30 -13.37 6.94
N ASN A 532 -29.09 -13.10 5.64
CA ASN A 532 -30.15 -13.04 4.65
C ASN A 532 -30.14 -14.26 3.72
N SER A 533 -31.06 -15.20 3.96
CA SER A 533 -31.23 -16.42 3.14
C SER A 533 -31.54 -16.16 1.66
N LEU A 534 -32.11 -14.99 1.35
CA LEU A 534 -32.43 -14.58 -0.01
C LEU A 534 -31.20 -14.15 -0.81
N SER A 535 -30.04 -13.94 -0.17
CA SER A 535 -28.80 -13.53 -0.85
C SER A 535 -28.05 -14.71 -1.48
N PHE A 536 -28.23 -15.92 -0.94
CA PHE A 536 -27.54 -17.14 -1.37
C PHE A 536 -28.44 -18.20 -1.98
N THR A 537 -29.77 -18.06 -1.88
CA THR A 537 -30.71 -18.98 -2.55
C THR A 537 -30.82 -18.63 -4.03
N LEU A 538 -30.19 -19.42 -4.90
CA LEU A 538 -30.16 -19.19 -6.35
C LEU A 538 -31.53 -19.47 -7.01
N PRO A 539 -32.12 -18.50 -7.73
CA PRO A 539 -33.28 -18.72 -8.61
C PRO A 539 -33.00 -19.76 -9.70
N GLU A 540 -34.03 -20.49 -10.13
CA GLU A 540 -33.91 -21.58 -11.11
C GLU A 540 -33.35 -21.13 -12.46
N SER A 541 -33.72 -19.93 -12.93
CA SER A 541 -33.20 -19.34 -14.17
C SER A 541 -31.71 -19.01 -14.12
N ILE A 542 -31.15 -18.76 -12.93
CA ILE A 542 -29.71 -18.53 -12.77
C ILE A 542 -28.97 -19.87 -12.69
N ARG A 543 -29.60 -20.89 -12.10
CA ARG A 543 -29.08 -22.27 -12.08
C ARG A 543 -28.95 -22.86 -13.49
N SER A 544 -29.82 -22.46 -14.42
CA SER A 544 -29.71 -22.85 -15.84
C SER A 544 -28.63 -22.08 -16.62
N GLY A 545 -27.90 -21.17 -15.97
CA GLY A 545 -26.73 -20.49 -16.54
C GLY A 545 -27.01 -19.15 -17.22
N MET A 546 -28.18 -18.54 -16.97
CA MET A 546 -28.48 -17.17 -17.42
C MET A 546 -27.77 -16.14 -16.52
N PRO A 547 -27.21 -15.05 -17.10
CA PRO A 547 -26.62 -13.96 -16.30
C PRO A 547 -27.71 -13.20 -15.55
N LEU A 548 -27.43 -12.64 -14.37
CA LEU A 548 -28.41 -11.86 -13.57
C LEU A 548 -28.71 -10.48 -14.17
N PHE A 549 -27.67 -9.80 -14.66
CA PHE A 549 -27.76 -8.49 -15.29
C PHE A 549 -27.15 -8.51 -16.69
N TYR A 550 -27.66 -7.65 -17.57
CA TYR A 550 -27.00 -7.31 -18.82
C TYR A 550 -26.66 -5.82 -18.85
N LEU A 551 -25.53 -5.49 -19.49
CA LEU A 551 -25.12 -4.11 -19.74
C LEU A 551 -25.72 -3.68 -21.08
N PRO A 552 -26.66 -2.72 -21.11
CA PRO A 552 -27.16 -2.17 -22.37
C PRO A 552 -26.03 -1.45 -23.11
N SER A 553 -25.98 -1.58 -24.44
CA SER A 553 -24.93 -1.02 -25.32
C SER A 553 -24.71 0.50 -25.23
N ASN A 554 -25.56 1.21 -24.49
CA ASN A 554 -25.59 2.67 -24.34
C ASN A 554 -24.97 3.17 -23.01
N ASN A 555 -24.10 2.39 -22.35
CA ASN A 555 -23.53 2.70 -21.03
C ASN A 555 -24.58 3.00 -19.94
N GLY A 556 -25.77 2.39 -20.04
CA GLY A 556 -26.82 2.50 -19.02
C GLY A 556 -26.54 1.62 -17.78
N PRO A 557 -27.24 1.86 -16.67
CA PRO A 557 -27.14 1.01 -15.49
C PRO A 557 -27.58 -0.44 -15.80
N PRO A 558 -27.04 -1.44 -15.10
CA PRO A 558 -27.34 -2.85 -15.35
C PRO A 558 -28.82 -3.16 -15.14
N THR A 559 -29.44 -3.74 -16.17
CA THR A 559 -30.86 -4.13 -16.20
C THR A 559 -31.00 -5.63 -15.96
N LEU A 560 -32.09 -6.03 -15.30
CA LEU A 560 -32.38 -7.43 -14.98
C LEU A 560 -32.65 -8.22 -16.26
N SER A 561 -32.06 -9.41 -16.34
CA SER A 561 -32.23 -10.32 -17.49
C SER A 561 -33.50 -11.17 -17.41
N SER A 562 -33.94 -11.53 -16.19
CA SER A 562 -35.10 -12.39 -15.94
C SER A 562 -36.23 -11.63 -15.26
N SER A 563 -37.46 -11.98 -15.64
CA SER A 563 -38.72 -11.51 -15.06
C SER A 563 -39.26 -12.40 -13.94
N ASP A 564 -38.49 -13.40 -13.45
CA ASP A 564 -38.95 -14.30 -12.39
C ASP A 564 -39.22 -13.55 -11.08
N PRO A 565 -40.23 -13.94 -10.28
CA PRO A 565 -40.65 -13.23 -9.08
C PRO A 565 -39.61 -13.27 -7.94
N SER A 566 -38.73 -14.27 -7.88
CA SER A 566 -37.62 -14.36 -6.90
C SER A 566 -36.35 -13.63 -7.34
N CYS A 567 -36.22 -13.35 -8.65
CA CYS A 567 -35.08 -12.65 -9.24
C CYS A 567 -34.91 -11.19 -8.73
N PRO A 568 -35.94 -10.33 -8.58
CA PRO A 568 -35.75 -8.95 -8.16
C PRO A 568 -35.28 -8.81 -6.71
N GLN A 569 -35.69 -9.69 -5.81
CA GLN A 569 -35.22 -9.68 -4.41
C GLN A 569 -33.75 -10.12 -4.31
N PHE A 570 -33.39 -11.18 -5.02
CA PHE A 570 -31.98 -11.61 -5.16
C PHE A 570 -31.12 -10.53 -5.82
N ALA A 571 -31.63 -9.89 -6.89
CA ALA A 571 -30.96 -8.81 -7.60
C ALA A 571 -30.78 -7.53 -6.79
N HIS A 572 -31.70 -7.25 -5.85
CA HIS A 572 -31.59 -6.07 -5.00
C HIS A 572 -30.28 -6.08 -4.21
N PHE A 573 -29.92 -7.24 -3.64
CA PHE A 573 -28.68 -7.44 -2.91
C PHE A 573 -27.44 -7.31 -3.82
N TRP A 574 -27.46 -7.91 -5.01
CA TRP A 574 -26.27 -7.92 -5.89
C TRP A 574 -26.09 -6.66 -6.74
N ARG A 575 -27.10 -5.78 -6.84
CA ARG A 575 -27.03 -4.55 -7.63
C ARG A 575 -25.94 -3.57 -7.15
N PRO A 576 -25.82 -3.24 -5.84
CA PRO A 576 -24.71 -2.43 -5.34
C PRO A 576 -23.35 -3.06 -5.68
N VAL A 577 -23.20 -4.37 -5.48
CA VAL A 577 -21.95 -5.11 -5.76
C VAL A 577 -21.56 -5.05 -7.24
N CYS A 578 -22.56 -5.10 -8.13
CA CYS A 578 -22.37 -4.99 -9.57
C CYS A 578 -21.86 -3.61 -10.02
N LEU A 579 -22.33 -2.55 -9.35
CA LEU A 579 -21.99 -1.16 -9.66
C LEU A 579 -20.62 -0.74 -9.08
N LEU A 580 -20.03 -1.55 -8.21
CA LEU A 580 -18.74 -1.23 -7.60
C LEU A 580 -17.60 -1.34 -8.61
N ASP A 581 -16.80 -0.29 -8.67
CA ASP A 581 -15.57 -0.28 -9.44
C ASP A 581 -14.47 -1.13 -8.76
N PRO A 582 -13.68 -1.91 -9.52
CA PRO A 582 -12.68 -2.81 -8.95
C PRO A 582 -11.56 -2.05 -8.24
N SER A 583 -11.33 -0.79 -8.64
CA SER A 583 -10.36 0.09 -8.02
C SER A 583 -10.66 0.38 -6.55
N VAL A 584 -11.93 0.27 -6.12
CA VAL A 584 -12.37 0.62 -4.76
C VAL A 584 -12.68 -0.61 -3.90
N TRP A 585 -12.67 -1.82 -4.49
CA TRP A 585 -13.01 -3.06 -3.80
C TRP A 585 -12.18 -3.33 -2.55
N HIS A 586 -10.91 -2.92 -2.57
CA HIS A 586 -9.96 -3.11 -1.47
C HIS A 586 -10.41 -2.54 -0.13
N LYS A 587 -11.40 -1.62 -0.10
CA LYS A 587 -11.94 -1.07 1.14
C LYS A 587 -12.74 -2.11 1.92
N TRP A 588 -13.57 -2.89 1.23
CA TRP A 588 -14.49 -3.85 1.85
C TRP A 588 -14.06 -5.32 1.66
N LEU A 589 -13.26 -5.59 0.63
CA LEU A 589 -12.95 -6.93 0.17
C LEU A 589 -11.44 -7.13 0.07
N HIS A 590 -10.98 -8.36 0.28
CA HIS A 590 -9.59 -8.74 -0.01
C HIS A 590 -9.41 -8.96 -1.51
N THR A 591 -8.71 -8.04 -2.17
CA THR A 591 -8.52 -8.05 -3.62
C THR A 591 -7.20 -8.67 -4.04
N HIS A 592 -7.24 -9.48 -5.10
CA HIS A 592 -6.09 -10.03 -5.79
C HIS A 592 -6.24 -9.79 -7.29
N THR A 593 -5.14 -9.49 -7.97
CA THR A 593 -5.11 -9.23 -9.41
C THR A 593 -4.22 -10.24 -10.09
N LEU A 594 -4.73 -10.93 -11.10
CA LEU A 594 -3.95 -11.79 -11.98
C LEU A 594 -3.85 -11.15 -13.36
N SER A 595 -2.63 -10.96 -13.83
CA SER A 595 -2.34 -10.42 -15.16
C SER A 595 -2.06 -11.57 -16.11
N LEU A 596 -2.73 -11.55 -17.26
CA LEU A 596 -2.66 -12.59 -18.29
C LEU A 596 -2.34 -11.96 -19.62
N THR A 597 -1.54 -12.65 -20.42
CA THR A 597 -1.46 -12.41 -21.87
C THR A 597 -2.19 -13.53 -22.60
N LEU A 598 -3.18 -13.17 -23.41
CA LEU A 598 -3.97 -14.13 -24.18
C LEU A 598 -3.26 -14.51 -25.47
N GLN A 599 -3.36 -15.78 -25.84
CA GLN A 599 -2.87 -16.25 -27.12
C GLN A 599 -3.67 -15.65 -28.28
N HIS A 600 -2.96 -15.20 -29.31
CA HIS A 600 -3.56 -14.62 -30.51
C HIS A 600 -4.26 -15.68 -31.38
N ASP A 601 -5.41 -15.35 -31.97
CA ASP A 601 -6.15 -16.27 -32.85
C ASP A 601 -5.39 -16.58 -34.16
N LEU A 602 -4.70 -15.57 -34.69
CA LEU A 602 -3.91 -15.64 -35.91
C LEU A 602 -2.44 -15.40 -35.57
N PRO A 603 -1.49 -16.08 -36.22
CA PRO A 603 -0.05 -15.84 -35.99
C PRO A 603 0.29 -14.36 -36.20
N LEU A 604 1.18 -13.82 -35.36
CA LEU A 604 1.58 -12.42 -35.41
C LEU A 604 2.07 -12.04 -36.81
N PRO A 605 1.50 -11.02 -37.46
CA PRO A 605 2.00 -10.53 -38.74
C PRO A 605 3.41 -9.97 -38.57
N ARG A 606 4.28 -10.17 -39.55
CA ARG A 606 5.69 -9.71 -39.52
C ARG A 606 5.87 -8.19 -39.34
N TYR A 607 4.82 -7.41 -39.60
CA TYR A 607 4.85 -5.94 -39.62
C TYR A 607 3.72 -5.32 -38.78
N LEU A 608 3.65 -5.68 -37.50
CA LEU A 608 2.64 -5.18 -36.56
C LEU A 608 2.65 -3.65 -36.39
N HIS A 609 3.81 -3.03 -36.57
CA HIS A 609 4.00 -1.58 -36.44
C HIS A 609 3.84 -0.82 -37.77
N MET A 610 3.56 -1.51 -38.88
CA MET A 610 3.29 -0.84 -40.16
C MET A 610 1.78 -0.84 -40.44
N PRO A 611 1.22 0.28 -40.91
CA PRO A 611 -0.18 0.31 -41.33
C PRO A 611 -0.37 -0.63 -42.53
N SER A 612 -1.52 -1.29 -42.57
CA SER A 612 -1.98 -1.99 -43.78
C SER A 612 -2.04 -1.01 -44.97
N PRO A 613 -2.08 -1.49 -46.23
CA PRO A 613 -2.26 -0.62 -47.41
C PRO A 613 -3.49 0.29 -47.34
N ASN A 614 -4.44 0.03 -46.44
CA ASN A 614 -5.62 0.86 -46.17
C ASN A 614 -5.41 1.91 -45.05
N GLY A 615 -4.16 2.12 -44.59
CA GLY A 615 -3.82 3.05 -43.51
C GLY A 615 -4.23 2.60 -42.09
N ARG A 616 -4.78 1.38 -41.94
CA ARG A 616 -5.22 0.85 -40.63
C ARG A 616 -4.19 -0.12 -40.07
N PHE A 617 -3.88 -0.01 -38.78
CA PHE A 617 -3.12 -1.04 -38.07
C PHE A 617 -3.96 -2.32 -37.92
N GLN A 618 -3.33 -3.47 -38.06
CA GLN A 618 -4.00 -4.75 -37.88
C GLN A 618 -4.22 -5.00 -36.38
N GLY A 619 -5.49 -5.06 -35.96
CA GLY A 619 -5.83 -5.34 -34.56
C GLY A 619 -5.58 -6.81 -34.21
N LEU A 620 -4.91 -7.06 -33.09
CA LEU A 620 -4.74 -8.41 -32.53
C LEU A 620 -6.07 -8.88 -31.94
N LEU A 621 -6.63 -9.95 -32.49
CA LEU A 621 -7.84 -10.60 -31.98
C LEU A 621 -7.47 -11.85 -31.19
N CYS A 622 -8.02 -11.96 -29.97
CA CYS A 622 -7.81 -13.07 -29.05
C CYS A 622 -9.18 -13.67 -28.63
N ARG A 623 -10.08 -13.90 -29.59
CA ARG A 623 -11.48 -14.30 -29.35
C ARG A 623 -11.58 -15.74 -28.85
N HIS A 624 -10.81 -16.67 -29.40
CA HIS A 624 -10.85 -18.07 -28.96
C HIS A 624 -10.30 -18.20 -27.54
N ALA A 625 -9.19 -17.50 -27.24
CA ALA A 625 -8.61 -17.47 -25.90
C ALA A 625 -9.57 -16.87 -24.87
N ALA A 626 -10.18 -15.73 -25.20
CA ALA A 626 -11.16 -15.09 -24.32
C ALA A 626 -12.39 -15.98 -24.10
N ALA A 627 -12.92 -16.63 -25.14
CA ALA A 627 -14.08 -17.52 -25.02
C ALA A 627 -13.79 -18.74 -24.13
N THR A 628 -12.64 -19.38 -24.30
CA THR A 628 -12.21 -20.50 -23.44
C THR A 628 -12.08 -20.06 -21.99
N LEU A 629 -11.51 -18.88 -21.74
CA LEU A 629 -11.40 -18.32 -20.39
C LEU A 629 -12.78 -18.03 -19.77
N TYR A 630 -13.70 -17.41 -20.51
CA TYR A 630 -15.05 -17.11 -20.01
C TYR A 630 -15.85 -18.37 -19.70
N ASN A 631 -15.73 -19.41 -20.54
CA ASN A 631 -16.37 -20.71 -20.28
C ASN A 631 -15.80 -21.38 -19.03
N PHE A 632 -14.48 -21.40 -18.88
CA PHE A 632 -13.84 -21.91 -17.67
C PHE A 632 -14.33 -21.17 -16.41
N LEU A 633 -14.40 -19.83 -16.46
CA LEU A 633 -14.89 -19.04 -15.32
C LEU A 633 -16.37 -19.30 -15.04
N LYS A 634 -17.19 -19.51 -16.08
CA LYS A 634 -18.59 -19.88 -15.93
C LYS A 634 -18.74 -21.23 -15.21
N ASP A 635 -17.93 -22.23 -15.58
CA ASP A 635 -17.97 -23.56 -14.97
C ASP A 635 -17.36 -23.58 -13.55
N TRP A 636 -16.37 -22.72 -13.29
CA TRP A 636 -15.70 -22.64 -12.00
C TRP A 636 -16.54 -21.95 -10.92
N THR A 637 -17.42 -21.02 -11.32
CA THR A 637 -18.17 -20.13 -10.42
C THR A 637 -19.60 -20.62 -10.17
N SER A 638 -20.23 -20.12 -9.11
CA SER A 638 -21.59 -20.55 -8.72
C SER A 638 -22.65 -19.96 -9.65
N PHE A 639 -22.49 -18.70 -10.05
CA PHE A 639 -23.35 -18.06 -11.03
C PHE A 639 -22.70 -16.87 -11.73
N VAL A 640 -23.28 -16.48 -12.87
CA VAL A 640 -22.84 -15.34 -13.69
C VAL A 640 -23.64 -14.11 -13.32
N LEU A 641 -22.96 -13.04 -12.88
CA LEU A 641 -23.61 -11.77 -12.57
C LEU A 641 -23.85 -10.96 -13.85
N ILE A 642 -22.79 -10.78 -14.64
CA ILE A 642 -22.83 -10.19 -15.99
C ILE A 642 -22.03 -11.09 -16.92
N GLU A 643 -22.62 -11.44 -18.06
CA GLU A 643 -21.95 -12.25 -19.07
C GLU A 643 -20.63 -11.64 -19.54
N ASN A 644 -19.58 -12.47 -19.61
CA ASN A 644 -18.23 -12.09 -20.06
C ASN A 644 -17.57 -10.96 -19.25
N HIS A 645 -18.06 -10.66 -18.04
CA HIS A 645 -17.56 -9.54 -17.25
C HIS A 645 -17.44 -9.85 -15.75
N THR A 646 -18.51 -10.31 -15.08
CA THR A 646 -18.49 -10.53 -13.62
C THR A 646 -19.11 -11.89 -13.26
N TYR A 647 -18.38 -12.66 -12.46
CA TYR A 647 -18.74 -14.00 -11.98
C TYR A 647 -18.68 -14.05 -10.45
N LEU A 648 -19.50 -14.91 -9.83
CA LEU A 648 -19.61 -15.01 -8.37
C LEU A 648 -19.56 -16.47 -7.91
N LYS A 649 -18.82 -16.73 -6.84
CA LYS A 649 -18.75 -18.06 -6.22
C LYS A 649 -18.96 -17.99 -4.73
N PHE A 650 -19.82 -18.88 -4.25
CA PHE A 650 -20.09 -19.09 -2.83
C PHE A 650 -19.08 -20.06 -2.22
N LEU A 651 -18.72 -19.80 -0.96
CA LEU A 651 -17.83 -20.60 -0.15
C LEU A 651 -18.54 -20.97 1.16
N SER A 652 -18.49 -22.25 1.51
CA SER A 652 -18.96 -22.78 2.80
C SER A 652 -17.77 -23.08 3.71
N ALA A 653 -17.94 -22.89 5.02
CA ALA A 653 -16.88 -23.13 6.01
C ALA A 653 -16.54 -24.62 6.19
N SER A 654 -17.48 -25.52 5.88
CA SER A 654 -17.30 -26.97 5.82
C SER A 654 -18.19 -27.54 4.72
N GLU A 655 -17.78 -28.65 4.10
CA GLU A 655 -18.60 -29.38 3.11
C GLU A 655 -19.93 -29.89 3.70
N THR A 656 -20.02 -29.97 5.04
CA THR A 656 -21.22 -30.39 5.78
C THR A 656 -22.21 -29.25 6.03
N ASP A 657 -21.79 -27.99 5.91
CA ASP A 657 -22.62 -26.82 6.21
C ASP A 657 -23.32 -26.32 4.95
N LYS A 658 -24.67 -26.30 4.96
CA LYS A 658 -25.48 -25.95 3.78
C LYS A 658 -25.57 -24.46 3.51
N THR A 659 -25.16 -23.60 4.45
CA THR A 659 -25.19 -22.14 4.31
C THR A 659 -23.81 -21.63 3.92
N PRO A 660 -23.68 -20.87 2.80
CA PRO A 660 -22.41 -20.28 2.45
C PRO A 660 -22.06 -19.15 3.43
N SER A 661 -20.89 -19.27 4.05
CA SER A 661 -20.39 -18.28 5.01
C SER A 661 -19.70 -17.10 4.32
N TRP A 662 -19.15 -17.33 3.12
CA TRP A 662 -18.42 -16.31 2.36
C TRP A 662 -18.71 -16.39 0.86
N PHE A 663 -18.28 -15.38 0.12
CA PHE A 663 -18.27 -15.39 -1.33
C PHE A 663 -17.04 -14.67 -1.86
N TYR A 664 -16.73 -14.91 -3.14
CA TYR A 664 -15.78 -14.09 -3.88
C TYR A 664 -16.28 -13.73 -5.27
N ILE A 665 -15.87 -12.56 -5.73
CA ILE A 665 -16.20 -11.97 -7.02
C ILE A 665 -15.00 -12.16 -7.94
N VAL A 666 -15.24 -12.55 -9.18
CA VAL A 666 -14.24 -12.58 -10.25
C VAL A 666 -14.70 -11.65 -11.37
N ARG A 667 -13.93 -10.60 -11.64
CA ARG A 667 -14.20 -9.65 -12.74
C ARG A 667 -13.05 -9.64 -13.73
N VAL A 668 -13.40 -9.78 -15.00
CA VAL A 668 -12.44 -9.84 -16.10
C VAL A 668 -12.44 -8.52 -16.86
N GLN A 669 -11.26 -7.93 -17.01
CA GLN A 669 -11.03 -6.76 -17.84
C GLN A 669 -10.13 -7.14 -19.00
N LEU A 670 -10.68 -7.15 -20.21
CA LEU A 670 -9.96 -7.52 -21.42
C LEU A 670 -9.55 -6.27 -22.22
N LYS A 671 -8.24 -6.06 -22.38
CA LYS A 671 -7.63 -5.11 -23.32
C LYS A 671 -6.63 -5.87 -24.18
N ALA A 672 -7.15 -6.57 -25.19
CA ALA A 672 -6.37 -7.51 -26.00
C ALA A 672 -5.03 -6.91 -26.48
N PRO A 673 -3.91 -7.65 -26.36
CA PRO A 673 -3.80 -9.06 -25.94
C PRO A 673 -3.77 -9.29 -24.41
N CYS A 674 -3.78 -8.24 -23.59
CA CYS A 674 -3.71 -8.35 -22.13
C CYS A 674 -5.10 -8.52 -21.51
N ALA A 675 -5.23 -9.45 -20.56
CA ALA A 675 -6.41 -9.60 -19.72
C ALA A 675 -6.00 -9.48 -18.25
N VAL A 676 -6.80 -8.77 -17.46
CA VAL A 676 -6.61 -8.66 -16.01
C VAL A 676 -7.83 -9.24 -15.32
N ILE A 677 -7.61 -10.24 -14.46
CA ILE A 677 -8.64 -10.83 -13.62
C ILE A 677 -8.53 -10.24 -12.22
N HIS A 678 -9.56 -9.52 -11.80
CA HIS A 678 -9.71 -9.00 -10.45
C HIS A 678 -10.54 -9.98 -9.62
N ILE A 679 -9.98 -10.48 -8.53
CA ILE A 679 -10.62 -11.42 -7.61
C ILE A 679 -10.80 -10.70 -6.28
N ALA A 680 -12.01 -10.69 -5.73
CA ALA A 680 -12.30 -10.03 -4.46
C ALA A 680 -13.05 -10.96 -3.51
N PHE A 681 -12.44 -11.26 -2.37
CA PHE A 681 -13.01 -12.11 -1.32
C PHE A 681 -13.70 -11.26 -0.24
N LEU A 682 -14.82 -11.74 0.30
CA LEU A 682 -15.51 -11.09 1.42
C LEU A 682 -14.57 -10.93 2.64
N GLY A 683 -14.66 -9.78 3.31
CA GLY A 683 -13.94 -9.51 4.56
C GLY A 683 -14.25 -10.57 5.61
N GLY A 684 -13.22 -11.18 6.21
CA GLY A 684 -13.35 -12.29 7.16
C GLY A 684 -13.03 -13.67 6.57
N THR A 685 -12.79 -13.80 5.27
CA THR A 685 -12.29 -15.04 4.65
C THR A 685 -10.86 -15.40 5.12
N PRO A 686 -10.61 -16.62 5.63
CA PRO A 686 -9.29 -17.03 6.10
C PRO A 686 -8.20 -16.89 5.02
N GLY A 687 -7.02 -16.41 5.41
CA GLY A 687 -5.89 -16.16 4.50
C GLY A 687 -5.44 -17.43 3.78
N LYS A 688 -5.29 -18.54 4.52
CA LYS A 688 -4.94 -19.85 3.98
C LYS A 688 -5.90 -20.32 2.87
N LEU A 689 -7.21 -20.20 3.10
CA LEU A 689 -8.23 -20.59 2.13
C LEU A 689 -8.16 -19.74 0.85
N ARG A 690 -7.98 -18.41 1.00
CA ARG A 690 -7.81 -17.50 -0.14
C ARG A 690 -6.60 -17.89 -0.99
N HIS A 691 -5.47 -18.17 -0.36
CA HIS A 691 -4.25 -18.57 -1.06
C HIS A 691 -4.43 -19.90 -1.81
N GLN A 692 -5.02 -20.91 -1.18
CA GLN A 692 -5.31 -22.20 -1.82
C GLN A 692 -6.20 -22.05 -3.06
N ILE A 693 -7.26 -21.23 -2.99
CA ILE A 693 -8.14 -20.97 -4.13
C ILE A 693 -7.39 -20.26 -5.26
N LEU A 694 -6.52 -19.31 -4.93
CA LEU A 694 -5.73 -18.57 -5.93
C LEU A 694 -4.72 -19.48 -6.63
N GLU A 695 -4.00 -20.34 -5.92
CA GLU A 695 -3.06 -21.28 -6.52
C GLU A 695 -3.77 -22.29 -7.42
N GLN A 696 -4.89 -22.88 -6.97
CA GLN A 696 -5.70 -23.76 -7.83
C GLN A 696 -6.22 -23.05 -9.09
N LEU A 697 -6.60 -21.78 -8.97
CA LEU A 697 -7.08 -20.99 -10.10
C LEU A 697 -5.94 -20.66 -11.07
N LYS A 698 -4.74 -20.32 -10.58
CA LYS A 698 -3.54 -20.12 -11.41
C LYS A 698 -3.16 -21.41 -12.15
N GLU A 699 -3.08 -22.54 -11.45
CA GLU A 699 -2.79 -23.84 -12.04
C GLU A 699 -3.79 -24.18 -13.16
N LYS A 700 -5.09 -24.05 -12.88
CA LYS A 700 -6.13 -24.36 -13.87
C LYS A 700 -6.13 -23.41 -15.06
N ILE A 701 -5.88 -22.11 -14.86
CA ILE A 701 -5.76 -21.15 -15.96
C ILE A 701 -4.52 -21.47 -16.81
N SER A 702 -3.41 -21.84 -16.19
CA SER A 702 -2.18 -22.23 -16.91
C SER A 702 -2.35 -23.53 -17.72
N ALA A 703 -3.24 -24.42 -17.28
CA ALA A 703 -3.56 -25.67 -17.96
C ALA A 703 -4.56 -25.51 -19.12
N LEU A 704 -5.19 -24.35 -19.30
CA LEU A 704 -6.13 -24.12 -20.40
C LEU A 704 -5.40 -24.15 -21.75
N THR A 705 -5.91 -24.92 -22.70
CA THR A 705 -5.36 -25.02 -24.06
C THR A 705 -6.38 -24.64 -25.11
N ILE A 706 -5.92 -24.00 -26.19
CA ILE A 706 -6.73 -23.67 -27.37
C ILE A 706 -6.22 -24.48 -28.56
N PRO A 707 -7.11 -25.03 -29.40
CA PRO A 707 -6.71 -25.60 -30.68
C PRO A 707 -6.33 -24.47 -31.65
N GLN A 708 -5.05 -24.36 -32.02
CA GLN A 708 -4.61 -23.41 -33.04
C GLN A 708 -4.51 -24.11 -34.40
N ARG A 709 -5.00 -23.44 -35.46
CA ARG A 709 -4.80 -23.92 -36.84
C ARG A 709 -3.38 -23.61 -37.27
N LEU A 710 -2.56 -24.65 -37.48
CA LEU A 710 -1.28 -24.52 -38.15
C LEU A 710 -1.49 -23.92 -39.54
N THR A 711 -0.77 -22.84 -39.86
CA THR A 711 -0.67 -22.38 -41.24
C THR A 711 0.43 -23.16 -41.95
N ASN A 712 0.20 -23.56 -43.20
CA ASN A 712 1.03 -24.45 -44.05
C ASN A 712 2.49 -23.99 -44.33
N LYS A 713 3.11 -23.18 -43.48
CA LYS A 713 4.50 -22.72 -43.65
C LYS A 713 5.48 -23.23 -42.58
N GLU A 714 5.02 -23.97 -41.58
CA GLU A 714 5.92 -24.70 -40.65
C GLU A 714 6.21 -26.14 -41.10
N THR A 715 5.55 -26.63 -42.15
CA THR A 715 5.79 -27.96 -42.77
C THR A 715 6.79 -27.95 -43.92
N SER A 716 7.77 -27.04 -43.93
CA SER A 716 8.82 -27.03 -44.96
C SER A 716 10.14 -27.68 -44.51
N ILE A 717 10.11 -28.67 -43.63
CA ILE A 717 11.20 -29.64 -43.50
C ILE A 717 10.56 -31.03 -43.36
N SER A 718 10.85 -31.88 -44.35
CA SER A 718 10.43 -33.29 -44.55
C SER A 718 9.23 -33.54 -45.47
N ARG A 719 9.33 -33.10 -46.73
CA ARG A 719 8.67 -33.82 -47.84
C ARG A 719 9.47 -35.09 -48.11
N ASN A 720 8.97 -36.23 -47.61
CA ASN A 720 9.05 -37.53 -48.28
C ASN A 720 8.11 -38.49 -47.54
N GLN A 721 6.91 -38.63 -48.11
CA GLN A 721 5.89 -39.70 -47.98
C GLN A 721 4.50 -39.06 -47.96
N ILE A 722 4.03 -38.78 -49.17
CA ILE A 722 2.61 -38.58 -49.46
C ILE A 722 2.08 -39.98 -49.74
N ASP A 723 1.28 -40.51 -48.84
CA ASP A 723 0.12 -41.36 -49.15
C ASP A 723 -0.62 -41.69 -47.84
N ASN A 724 -1.60 -40.83 -47.55
CA ASN A 724 -2.79 -40.97 -46.68
C ASN A 724 -3.23 -39.58 -46.20
N PHE A 725 -3.68 -38.75 -47.15
CA PHE A 725 -4.14 -37.37 -46.90
C PHE A 725 -5.66 -37.26 -47.08
N ILE A 726 -6.42 -38.02 -46.27
CA ILE A 726 -7.83 -37.74 -45.97
C ILE A 726 -8.00 -38.00 -44.46
N GLU A 727 -8.54 -37.00 -43.76
CA GLU A 727 -8.87 -37.00 -42.32
C GLU A 727 -7.70 -37.07 -41.32
N ASN A 728 -7.05 -35.92 -41.08
CA ASN A 728 -6.74 -35.40 -39.73
C ASN A 728 -5.93 -34.11 -39.88
N GLN A 729 -6.62 -32.95 -39.88
CA GLN A 729 -5.95 -31.68 -39.57
C GLN A 729 -5.47 -31.77 -38.12
N THR A 730 -4.20 -32.11 -37.92
CA THR A 730 -3.54 -32.13 -36.62
C THR A 730 -3.61 -30.73 -36.00
N ARG A 731 -4.61 -30.50 -35.14
CA ARG A 731 -4.71 -29.30 -34.30
C ARG A 731 -3.64 -29.43 -33.22
N SER A 732 -2.65 -28.54 -33.22
CA SER A 732 -1.76 -28.41 -32.07
C SER A 732 -2.48 -27.64 -30.97
N ASN A 733 -2.55 -28.21 -29.77
CA ASN A 733 -3.04 -27.53 -28.58
C ASN A 733 -1.95 -26.57 -28.09
N VAL A 734 -2.25 -25.27 -28.10
CA VAL A 734 -1.34 -24.22 -27.61
C VAL A 734 -1.89 -23.72 -26.28
N PRO A 735 -1.05 -23.37 -25.28
CA PRO A 735 -1.52 -22.75 -24.06
C PRO A 735 -2.39 -21.52 -24.35
N CYS A 736 -3.52 -21.42 -23.65
CA CYS A 736 -4.53 -20.40 -23.87
C CYS A 736 -4.06 -19.00 -23.43
N CYS A 737 -3.33 -18.97 -22.31
CA CYS A 737 -2.89 -17.76 -21.63
C CYS A 737 -1.51 -17.99 -21.04
N ILE A 738 -0.71 -16.93 -20.94
CA ILE A 738 0.52 -16.90 -20.13
C ILE A 738 0.23 -15.98 -18.93
N LEU A 739 0.43 -16.51 -17.72
CA LEU A 739 0.41 -15.73 -16.48
C LEU A 739 1.67 -14.87 -16.41
N LEU A 740 1.49 -13.56 -16.15
CA LEU A 740 2.56 -12.59 -16.00
C LEU A 740 3.04 -12.49 -14.55
#